data_AF-A0A7K9IPU0-F1
#
_entry.id   AF-A0A7K9IPU0-F1
#
_cell.length_a   1.000
_cell.length_b   1.000
_cell.length_c   1.000
_cell.angle_alpha   90.00
_cell.angle_beta   90.00
_cell.angle_gamma   90.00
#
_symmetry.space_group_name_H-M   'P 1'
#
loop_
_entity.id
_entity.type
_entity.pdbx_description
1 polymer ?
#
loop_
_entity_poly.entity_id
_entity_poly.type
_entity_poly.pdbx_seq_one_letter_code
_entity_poly.pdbx_strand_id
1 'polypeptide(L)'
;LDNCSDLNSELQRVLTGLENVVCGRKKSSCSLSVAEVDRHIEQLTTASEHCDLAIKTVEEIEGVLGRDLYPNLSEERSRWEKELAGLREENESLTAMLCSKEEELNRTKATMNTVREERDRLRRRVRELQTRLQSVQATAPSSPSRLTPATRPVNPSTGELSTSSSSNDIPIAKIAERVKLSKTRSESSSSDRPVLGSEISSIGVSSTVAEHLAHSLQDCSNIQEIFQTLYSHGSAISESKIREFEVETERLNSRIEHLKSQNDLLTITLEECKSNAERMSMLVGKYESNATALRLALQYSEQCIEAYELLLALAESEQSLILGQFRAAGVSSVGDQTGDENVTQMLKRAHDCRKTAENAAKALLMKLDGSCGGAYAVTGCSVQPWESLSSNSHTSTTSSTASSCDTEFTKEDEQRLKDYIQQLKNDRAAVKLTMLELESIHIDPLSYDVKPRGDSQRLDLENAVLMQELMAMKEEMAELKAQLYLLEKEKKALELKLSTREAQEQAYLVHIEHLKSEVEEQKEQRMRSLNSTSSGSKDKLGKECSDGTATPLTLAELRPYNESELTAELTNALRREKKLKARVQELVSALERLTKSSEIRHQQSAEFVNDLKRANSNLVAAYEKAKKKHQNKLKKLESQMMAMVERHETQVRMLKQRIALLEEENSRPHTNETSL
;
A
#
# COMPACT_ATOMS: atom_id res chain seq x y z
N LEU A 1 -13.66 -39.91 19.06
CA LEU A 1 -13.57 -39.76 17.59
C LEU A 1 -14.72 -38.91 17.02
N ASP A 2 -15.76 -38.62 17.80
CA ASP A 2 -16.96 -37.90 17.32
C ASP A 2 -16.90 -36.36 17.35
N ASN A 3 -15.91 -35.74 18.02
CA ASN A 3 -15.81 -34.28 18.06
C ASN A 3 -15.25 -33.66 16.76
N CYS A 4 -14.53 -34.44 15.95
CA CYS A 4 -13.96 -33.95 14.68
C CYS A 4 -15.00 -33.88 13.55
N SER A 5 -16.03 -34.74 13.57
CA SER A 5 -17.12 -34.70 12.60
C SER A 5 -18.01 -33.47 12.81
N ASP A 6 -18.27 -33.10 14.06
CA ASP A 6 -19.08 -31.93 14.38
C ASP A 6 -18.37 -30.64 13.97
N LEU A 7 -17.07 -30.51 14.27
CA LEU A 7 -16.29 -29.34 13.86
C LEU A 7 -16.21 -29.21 12.34
N ASN A 8 -16.06 -30.33 11.62
CA ASN A 8 -16.02 -30.31 10.15
C ASN A 8 -17.38 -29.93 9.56
N SER A 9 -18.49 -30.43 10.14
CA SER A 9 -19.84 -30.04 9.72
C SER A 9 -20.12 -28.56 9.97
N GLU A 10 -19.60 -28.03 11.08
CA GLU A 10 -19.76 -26.63 11.47
C GLU A 10 -18.92 -25.70 10.60
N LEU A 11 -17.69 -26.12 10.26
CA LEU A 11 -16.83 -25.43 9.30
C LEU A 11 -17.47 -25.39 7.91
N GLN A 12 -18.04 -26.51 7.46
CA GLN A 12 -18.76 -26.59 6.18
C GLN A 12 -19.96 -25.64 6.17
N ARG A 13 -20.73 -25.59 7.26
CA ARG A 13 -21.90 -24.70 7.42
C ARG A 13 -21.50 -23.23 7.38
N VAL A 14 -20.40 -22.86 8.05
CA VAL A 14 -19.87 -21.49 8.05
C VAL A 14 -19.30 -21.11 6.68
N LEU A 15 -18.60 -22.03 6.00
CA LEU A 15 -18.09 -21.82 4.64
C LEU A 15 -19.24 -21.60 3.65
N THR A 16 -20.27 -22.44 3.68
CA THR A 16 -21.46 -22.27 2.82
C THR A 16 -22.23 -20.98 3.16
N GLY A 17 -22.29 -20.61 4.44
CA GLY A 17 -22.85 -19.32 4.88
C GLY A 17 -22.07 -18.13 4.32
N LEU A 18 -20.74 -18.17 4.38
CA LEU A 18 -19.86 -17.14 3.83
C LEU A 18 -19.93 -17.09 2.30
N GLU A 19 -19.95 -18.22 1.61
CA GLU A 19 -20.12 -18.29 0.15
C GLU A 19 -21.45 -17.67 -0.29
N ASN A 20 -22.54 -17.90 0.46
CA ASN A 20 -23.83 -17.29 0.17
C ASN A 20 -23.85 -15.78 0.44
N VAL A 21 -23.19 -15.31 1.50
CA VAL A 21 -23.06 -13.87 1.81
C VAL A 21 -22.14 -13.17 0.80
N VAL A 22 -21.07 -13.82 0.35
CA VAL A 22 -20.15 -13.31 -0.68
C VAL A 22 -20.84 -13.32 -2.05
N CYS A 23 -21.59 -14.36 -2.41
CA CYS A 23 -22.42 -14.39 -3.62
C CYS A 23 -23.54 -13.33 -3.56
N GLY A 24 -24.13 -13.12 -2.39
CA GLY A 24 -25.14 -12.08 -2.16
C GLY A 24 -24.57 -10.67 -2.35
N ARG A 25 -23.39 -10.38 -1.77
CA ARG A 25 -22.69 -9.09 -1.95
C ARG A 25 -22.19 -8.88 -3.38
N LYS A 26 -21.80 -9.95 -4.08
CA LYS A 26 -21.35 -9.89 -5.48
C LYS A 26 -22.52 -9.64 -6.46
N LYS A 27 -23.74 -10.02 -6.09
CA LYS A 27 -24.96 -9.66 -6.84
C LYS A 27 -25.45 -8.24 -6.55
N SER A 28 -25.23 -7.71 -5.35
CA SER A 28 -25.62 -6.33 -5.00
C SER A 28 -24.64 -5.27 -5.49
N SER A 29 -23.36 -5.63 -5.68
CA SER A 29 -22.32 -4.74 -6.19
C SER A 29 -21.97 -5.11 -7.64
N CYS A 30 -22.78 -4.59 -8.58
CA CYS A 30 -22.47 -4.47 -10.01
C CYS A 30 -21.92 -5.75 -10.69
N SER A 31 -22.82 -6.62 -11.15
CA SER A 31 -22.50 -7.51 -12.27
C SER A 31 -23.74 -7.66 -13.15
N LEU A 32 -23.92 -6.71 -14.08
CA LEU A 32 -24.67 -7.03 -15.30
C LEU A 32 -23.92 -8.19 -15.95
N SER A 33 -24.60 -9.32 -16.14
CA SER A 33 -24.02 -10.43 -16.88
C SER A 33 -23.70 -10.00 -18.31
N VAL A 34 -22.71 -10.63 -18.95
CA VAL A 34 -22.35 -10.32 -20.35
C VAL A 34 -23.58 -10.38 -21.26
N ALA A 35 -24.49 -11.34 -21.03
CA ALA A 35 -25.75 -11.45 -21.75
C ALA A 35 -26.73 -10.27 -21.49
N GLU A 36 -26.74 -9.69 -20.29
CA GLU A 36 -27.54 -8.50 -20.00
C GLU A 36 -26.92 -7.23 -20.59
N VAL A 37 -25.59 -7.16 -20.68
CA VAL A 37 -24.88 -6.09 -21.39
C VAL A 37 -25.16 -6.19 -22.89
N ASP A 38 -25.06 -7.37 -23.49
CA ASP A 38 -25.37 -7.61 -24.91
C ASP A 38 -26.83 -7.25 -25.23
N ARG A 39 -27.77 -7.65 -24.36
CA ARG A 39 -29.18 -7.26 -24.49
C ARG A 39 -29.38 -5.74 -24.38
N HIS A 40 -28.62 -5.07 -23.51
CA HIS A 40 -28.66 -3.61 -23.41
C HIS A 40 -28.06 -2.93 -24.63
N ILE A 41 -27.00 -3.49 -25.20
CA ILE A 41 -26.40 -3.01 -26.45
C ILE A 41 -27.41 -3.16 -27.59
N GLU A 42 -28.05 -4.32 -27.76
CA GLU A 42 -29.09 -4.52 -28.78
C GLU A 42 -30.28 -3.55 -28.61
N GLN A 43 -30.70 -3.29 -27.37
CA GLN A 43 -31.76 -2.31 -27.08
C GLN A 43 -31.35 -0.87 -27.40
N LEU A 44 -30.11 -0.48 -27.13
CA LEU A 44 -29.60 0.84 -27.49
C LEU A 44 -29.42 0.95 -29.02
N THR A 45 -29.03 -0.13 -29.69
CA THR A 45 -28.84 -0.16 -31.14
C THR A 45 -30.18 0.00 -31.86
N THR A 46 -31.19 -0.77 -31.45
CA THR A 46 -32.56 -0.66 -31.99
C THR A 46 -33.22 0.69 -31.68
N ALA A 47 -32.95 1.28 -30.52
CA ALA A 47 -33.40 2.63 -30.19
C ALA A 47 -32.70 3.70 -31.04
N SER A 48 -31.40 3.55 -31.32
CA SER A 48 -30.67 4.42 -32.23
C SER A 48 -31.24 4.37 -33.64
N GLU A 49 -31.52 3.16 -34.16
CA GLU A 49 -32.15 2.98 -35.47
C GLU A 49 -33.53 3.64 -35.57
N HIS A 50 -34.32 3.61 -34.49
CA HIS A 50 -35.61 4.30 -34.43
C HIS A 50 -35.45 5.83 -34.40
N CYS A 51 -34.46 6.35 -33.68
CA CYS A 51 -34.15 7.79 -33.70
C CYS A 51 -33.71 8.25 -35.09
N ASP A 52 -32.89 7.46 -35.79
CA ASP A 52 -32.44 7.78 -37.15
C ASP A 52 -33.61 7.80 -38.15
N LEU A 53 -34.53 6.85 -38.04
CA LEU A 53 -35.77 6.85 -38.82
C LEU A 53 -36.64 8.07 -38.52
N ALA A 54 -36.79 8.44 -37.24
CA ALA A 54 -37.54 9.63 -36.83
C ALA A 54 -36.92 10.92 -37.40
N ILE A 55 -35.59 11.06 -37.32
CA ILE A 55 -34.85 12.18 -37.92
C ILE A 55 -35.10 12.24 -39.43
N LYS A 56 -35.02 11.09 -40.11
CA LYS A 56 -35.25 11.02 -41.56
C LYS A 56 -36.67 11.41 -41.97
N THR A 57 -37.69 11.02 -41.18
CA THR A 57 -39.07 11.46 -41.42
C THR A 57 -39.27 12.95 -41.17
N VAL A 58 -38.60 13.52 -40.17
CA VAL A 58 -38.61 14.97 -39.93
C VAL A 58 -37.93 15.70 -41.09
N GLU A 59 -36.81 15.20 -41.59
CA GLU A 59 -36.11 15.77 -42.76
C GLU A 59 -36.94 15.69 -44.04
N GLU A 60 -37.71 14.62 -44.27
CA GLU A 60 -38.66 14.52 -45.38
C GLU A 60 -39.80 15.52 -45.24
N ILE A 61 -40.35 15.70 -44.04
CA ILE A 61 -41.40 16.69 -43.75
C ILE A 61 -40.88 18.13 -43.95
N GLU A 62 -39.67 18.43 -43.48
CA GLU A 62 -39.01 19.72 -43.70
C GLU A 62 -38.67 19.96 -45.19
N GLY A 63 -38.30 18.91 -45.92
CA GLY A 63 -38.08 18.96 -47.36
C GLY A 63 -39.35 19.28 -48.16
N VAL A 64 -40.51 18.76 -47.73
CA VAL A 64 -41.82 19.02 -48.35
C VAL A 64 -42.37 20.41 -47.99
N LEU A 65 -42.10 20.90 -46.77
CA LEU A 65 -42.58 22.21 -46.31
C LEU A 65 -41.68 23.38 -46.75
N GLY A 66 -40.48 23.11 -47.26
CA GLY A 66 -39.52 24.12 -47.69
C GLY A 66 -38.67 24.63 -46.53
N ARG A 67 -37.34 24.53 -46.68
CA ARG A 67 -36.32 24.74 -45.64
C ARG A 67 -36.23 26.18 -45.08
N ASP A 68 -36.99 27.12 -45.64
CA ASP A 68 -36.83 28.57 -45.44
C ASP A 68 -37.93 29.24 -44.58
N LEU A 69 -38.87 28.47 -44.00
CA LEU A 69 -39.97 29.05 -43.21
C LEU A 69 -39.52 29.64 -41.86
N TYR A 70 -38.35 29.24 -41.33
CA TYR A 70 -37.80 29.73 -40.06
C TYR A 70 -36.26 29.80 -40.08
N PRO A 71 -35.65 30.92 -40.52
CA PRO A 71 -34.20 31.09 -40.62
C PRO A 71 -33.46 30.83 -39.29
N ASN A 72 -34.07 31.21 -38.17
CA ASN A 72 -33.48 31.03 -36.83
C ASN A 72 -33.31 29.56 -36.43
N LEU A 73 -34.22 28.67 -36.85
CA LEU A 73 -34.12 27.23 -36.56
C LEU A 73 -33.07 26.55 -37.44
N SER A 74 -32.89 27.01 -38.69
CA SER A 74 -31.82 26.53 -39.55
C SER A 74 -30.43 26.94 -39.06
N GLU A 75 -30.30 28.16 -38.53
CA GLU A 75 -29.05 28.62 -37.90
C GLU A 75 -28.75 27.87 -36.60
N GLU A 76 -29.75 27.61 -35.76
CA GLU A 76 -29.59 26.76 -34.58
C GLU A 76 -29.23 25.32 -34.95
N ARG A 77 -29.89 24.73 -35.94
CA ARG A 77 -29.55 23.39 -36.44
C ARG A 77 -28.11 23.32 -36.94
N SER A 78 -27.67 24.33 -37.69
CA SER A 78 -26.27 24.42 -38.15
C SER A 78 -25.28 24.58 -37.01
N ARG A 79 -25.63 25.32 -35.93
CA ARG A 79 -24.81 25.40 -34.72
C ARG A 79 -24.70 24.05 -34.02
N TRP A 80 -25.81 23.36 -33.82
CA TRP A 80 -25.82 22.04 -33.19
C TRP A 80 -25.08 20.99 -34.03
N GLU A 81 -25.23 21.00 -35.36
CA GLU A 81 -24.47 20.13 -36.26
C GLU A 81 -22.96 20.37 -36.16
N LYS A 82 -22.54 21.64 -36.05
CA LYS A 82 -21.13 22.00 -35.91
C LYS A 82 -20.56 21.58 -34.55
N GLU A 83 -21.34 21.71 -33.48
CA GLU A 83 -20.96 21.26 -32.13
C GLU A 83 -20.89 19.72 -32.08
N LEU A 84 -21.83 19.03 -32.72
CA LEU A 84 -21.85 17.58 -32.82
C LEU A 84 -20.69 17.03 -33.66
N ALA A 85 -20.30 17.74 -34.73
CA ALA A 85 -19.10 17.43 -35.51
C ALA A 85 -17.82 17.63 -34.67
N GLY A 86 -17.73 18.71 -33.89
CA GLY A 86 -16.61 18.93 -32.97
C GLY A 86 -16.47 17.85 -31.91
N LEU A 87 -17.60 17.42 -31.32
CA LEU A 87 -17.61 16.31 -30.36
C LEU A 87 -17.23 14.96 -31.00
N ARG A 88 -17.60 14.72 -32.27
CA ARG A 88 -17.17 13.52 -33.02
C ARG A 88 -15.67 13.53 -33.27
N GLU A 89 -15.10 14.65 -33.67
CA GLU A 89 -13.66 14.81 -33.89
C GLU A 89 -12.88 14.64 -32.58
N GLU A 90 -13.37 15.21 -31.47
CA GLU A 90 -12.79 15.00 -30.15
C GLU A 90 -12.85 13.53 -29.72
N ASN A 91 -13.96 12.84 -29.96
CA ASN A 91 -14.11 11.42 -29.64
C ASN A 91 -13.17 10.55 -30.50
N GLU A 92 -13.02 10.86 -31.79
CA GLU A 92 -12.06 10.20 -32.68
C GLU A 92 -10.61 10.42 -32.21
N SER A 93 -10.27 11.65 -31.80
CA SER A 93 -8.97 11.98 -31.21
C SER A 93 -8.70 11.21 -29.91
N LEU A 94 -9.69 11.16 -29.00
CA LEU A 94 -9.60 10.41 -27.75
C LEU A 94 -9.46 8.91 -28.01
N THR A 95 -10.17 8.37 -29.00
CA THR A 95 -10.07 6.96 -29.41
C THR A 95 -8.68 6.65 -29.97
N ALA A 96 -8.11 7.54 -30.80
CA ALA A 96 -6.74 7.41 -31.29
C ALA A 96 -5.71 7.47 -30.15
N MET A 97 -5.90 8.37 -29.17
CA MET A 97 -5.05 8.45 -27.98
C MET A 97 -5.14 7.18 -27.13
N LEU A 98 -6.34 6.61 -26.95
CA LEU A 98 -6.54 5.34 -26.24
C LEU A 98 -5.80 4.20 -26.95
N CYS A 99 -5.92 4.09 -28.27
CA CYS A 99 -5.19 3.09 -29.06
C CYS A 99 -3.67 3.24 -28.89
N SER A 100 -3.16 4.47 -28.96
CA SER A 100 -1.74 4.76 -28.76
C SER A 100 -1.26 4.36 -27.35
N LYS A 101 -2.05 4.66 -26.31
CA LYS A 101 -1.75 4.27 -24.92
C LYS A 101 -1.84 2.76 -24.71
N GLU A 102 -2.74 2.07 -25.37
CA GLU A 102 -2.83 0.62 -25.33
C GLU A 102 -1.62 -0.05 -26.00
N GLU A 103 -1.13 0.49 -27.11
CA GLU A 103 0.13 0.04 -27.71
C GLU A 103 1.34 0.29 -26.80
N GLU A 104 1.45 1.45 -26.15
CA GLU A 104 2.50 1.74 -25.16
C GLU A 104 2.44 0.76 -23.98
N LEU A 105 1.24 0.45 -23.48
CA LEU A 105 1.03 -0.54 -22.45
C LEU A 105 1.49 -1.93 -22.91
N ASN A 106 1.21 -2.31 -24.15
CA ASN A 106 1.65 -3.60 -24.69
C ASN A 106 3.18 -3.67 -24.87
N ARG A 107 3.81 -2.58 -25.30
CA ARG A 107 5.29 -2.48 -25.37
C ARG A 107 5.93 -2.63 -23.99
N THR A 108 5.40 -1.94 -22.97
CA THR A 108 5.93 -2.03 -21.59
C THR A 108 5.67 -3.38 -20.94
N LYS A 109 4.53 -4.02 -21.21
CA LYS A 109 4.29 -5.41 -20.80
C LYS A 109 5.31 -6.37 -21.42
N ALA A 110 5.64 -6.20 -22.71
CA ALA A 110 6.65 -7.02 -23.37
C ALA A 110 8.04 -6.84 -22.74
N THR A 111 8.48 -5.60 -22.45
CA THR A 111 9.76 -5.35 -21.78
C THR A 111 9.80 -5.88 -20.35
N MET A 112 8.69 -5.79 -19.61
CA MET A 112 8.61 -6.39 -18.27
C MET A 112 8.76 -7.93 -18.34
N ASN A 113 8.18 -8.56 -19.36
CA ASN A 113 8.29 -10.02 -19.55
C ASN A 113 9.72 -10.45 -19.87
N THR A 114 10.45 -9.72 -20.73
CA THR A 114 11.85 -10.04 -21.01
C THR A 114 12.74 -9.90 -19.78
N VAL A 115 12.57 -8.84 -18.97
CA VAL A 115 13.30 -8.66 -17.70
C VAL A 115 12.97 -9.77 -16.70
N ARG A 116 11.72 -10.22 -16.66
CA ARG A 116 11.28 -11.36 -15.84
C ARG A 116 11.97 -12.65 -16.26
N GLU A 117 12.06 -12.92 -17.56
CA GLU A 117 12.77 -14.09 -18.09
C GLU A 117 14.28 -14.05 -17.79
N GLU A 118 14.91 -12.87 -17.92
CA GLU A 118 16.32 -12.67 -17.57
C GLU A 118 16.58 -12.90 -16.07
N ARG A 119 15.74 -12.34 -15.20
CA ARG A 119 15.80 -12.61 -13.75
C ARG A 119 15.71 -14.10 -13.47
N ASP A 120 14.77 -14.80 -14.10
CA ASP A 120 14.57 -16.23 -13.85
C ASP A 120 15.71 -17.08 -14.42
N ARG A 121 16.34 -16.63 -15.52
CA ARG A 121 17.60 -17.19 -16.04
C ARG A 121 18.75 -17.00 -15.07
N LEU A 122 18.92 -15.82 -14.51
CA LEU A 122 19.96 -15.54 -13.51
C LEU A 122 19.74 -16.34 -12.22
N ARG A 123 18.50 -16.45 -11.74
CA ARG A 123 18.14 -17.30 -10.59
C ARG A 123 18.50 -18.77 -10.82
N ARG A 124 18.28 -19.30 -12.02
CA ARG A 124 18.72 -20.66 -12.39
C ARG A 124 20.24 -20.77 -12.36
N ARG A 125 20.96 -19.77 -12.89
CA ARG A 125 22.43 -19.77 -12.90
C ARG A 125 23.04 -19.71 -11.50
N VAL A 126 22.45 -18.91 -10.60
CA VAL A 126 22.86 -18.85 -9.18
C VAL A 126 22.70 -20.21 -8.52
N ARG A 127 21.56 -20.89 -8.72
CA ARG A 127 21.33 -22.24 -8.17
C ARG A 127 22.32 -23.27 -8.71
N GLU A 128 22.63 -23.22 -10.01
CA GLU A 128 23.63 -24.10 -10.62
C GLU A 128 25.03 -23.85 -10.01
N LEU A 129 25.42 -22.59 -9.83
CA LEU A 129 26.69 -22.23 -9.21
C LEU A 129 26.76 -22.65 -7.74
N GLN A 130 25.67 -22.50 -6.98
CA GLN A 130 25.57 -22.97 -5.59
C GLN A 130 25.72 -24.50 -5.51
N THR A 131 25.11 -25.23 -6.44
CA THR A 131 25.21 -26.70 -6.51
C THR A 131 26.66 -27.13 -6.84
N ARG A 132 27.32 -26.45 -7.79
CA ARG A 132 28.73 -26.68 -8.10
C ARG A 132 29.64 -26.38 -6.90
N LEU A 133 29.39 -25.28 -6.18
CA LEU A 133 30.16 -24.92 -5.00
C LEU A 133 30.03 -25.99 -3.89
N GLN A 134 28.82 -26.47 -3.62
CA GLN A 134 28.59 -27.56 -2.66
C GLN A 134 29.29 -28.86 -3.06
N SER A 135 29.30 -29.19 -4.36
CA SER A 135 30.03 -30.38 -4.85
C SER A 135 31.54 -30.28 -4.68
N VAL A 136 32.13 -29.09 -4.82
CA VAL A 136 33.57 -28.87 -4.62
C VAL A 136 33.92 -28.88 -3.13
N GLN A 137 33.06 -28.33 -2.28
CA GLN A 137 33.25 -28.34 -0.82
C GLN A 137 33.13 -29.74 -0.20
N ALA A 138 32.31 -30.62 -0.79
CA ALA A 138 32.20 -32.02 -0.38
C ALA A 138 33.45 -32.89 -0.70
N THR A 139 34.41 -32.37 -1.47
CA THR A 139 35.60 -33.11 -1.91
C THR A 139 36.92 -32.73 -1.22
N ALA A 140 36.90 -31.85 -0.20
CA ALA A 140 38.13 -31.41 0.49
C ALA A 140 38.30 -32.05 1.89
N PRO A 141 39.46 -32.66 2.22
CA PRO A 141 39.70 -33.23 3.55
C PRO A 141 40.21 -32.16 4.55
N SER A 142 39.75 -32.28 5.80
CA SER A 142 39.99 -31.38 6.93
C SER A 142 41.33 -31.60 7.66
N SER A 143 42.02 -30.53 8.07
CA SER A 143 42.89 -30.53 9.26
C SER A 143 43.25 -29.11 9.78
N PRO A 144 43.67 -28.95 11.07
CA PRO A 144 43.56 -27.71 11.85
C PRO A 144 44.90 -27.09 12.30
N SER A 145 44.98 -25.76 12.50
CA SER A 145 45.90 -25.05 13.44
C SER A 145 45.69 -23.52 13.36
N ARG A 146 45.25 -22.85 14.45
CA ARG A 146 46.04 -22.20 15.53
C ARG A 146 46.89 -21.01 15.05
N LEU A 147 46.64 -19.79 15.56
CA LEU A 147 47.65 -18.85 16.09
C LEU A 147 47.01 -17.70 16.91
N THR A 148 47.68 -17.36 18.02
CA THR A 148 47.44 -16.27 18.99
C THR A 148 48.17 -14.96 18.59
N PRO A 149 47.88 -13.81 19.24
CA PRO A 149 48.17 -12.45 18.74
C PRO A 149 49.22 -11.66 19.55
N ALA A 150 49.76 -10.57 18.97
CA ALA A 150 50.25 -9.30 19.57
C ALA A 150 51.18 -8.59 18.54
N THR A 151 51.17 -7.27 18.29
CA THR A 151 51.36 -6.14 19.20
C THR A 151 50.91 -4.82 18.53
N ARG A 152 50.31 -3.89 19.29
CA ARG A 152 50.36 -2.44 19.04
C ARG A 152 50.48 -1.67 20.37
N PRO A 153 51.13 -0.49 20.41
CA PRO A 153 51.39 0.25 21.64
C PRO A 153 50.22 1.16 22.04
N VAL A 154 50.16 1.37 23.35
CA VAL A 154 49.24 2.17 24.16
C VAL A 154 49.68 3.64 24.22
N ASN A 155 48.74 4.61 24.24
CA ASN A 155 48.71 5.74 25.19
C ASN A 155 47.36 6.52 25.17
N PRO A 156 47.04 7.38 26.16
CA PRO A 156 45.90 7.14 27.08
C PRO A 156 44.97 8.37 27.26
N SER A 157 44.06 8.28 28.25
CA SER A 157 43.02 9.24 28.70
C SER A 157 41.71 9.15 27.91
N THR A 158 40.53 8.89 28.48
CA THR A 158 40.01 8.96 29.86
C THR A 158 38.77 8.04 29.97
N GLY A 159 38.63 7.29 31.07
CA GLY A 159 37.45 6.44 31.39
C GLY A 159 36.17 7.27 31.61
N GLU A 160 34.95 6.73 31.53
CA GLU A 160 34.46 5.53 32.22
C GLU A 160 33.41 4.70 31.43
N LEU A 161 33.00 3.60 32.06
CA LEU A 161 32.44 2.33 31.58
C LEU A 161 30.92 2.31 31.30
N SER A 162 30.50 1.48 30.34
CA SER A 162 29.36 0.54 30.49
C SER A 162 29.36 -0.59 29.44
N THR A 163 29.65 -1.80 29.93
CA THR A 163 29.10 -3.14 29.63
C THR A 163 28.52 -3.52 28.24
N SER A 164 29.31 -4.31 27.50
CA SER A 164 29.01 -5.62 26.87
C SER A 164 27.61 -5.96 26.31
N SER A 165 27.52 -6.13 24.98
CA SER A 165 26.99 -7.36 24.33
C SER A 165 27.46 -7.44 22.87
N SER A 166 27.97 -8.61 22.50
CA SER A 166 28.80 -8.87 21.31
C SER A 166 28.00 -9.02 20.01
N SER A 167 28.30 -8.20 19.00
CA SER A 167 28.10 -8.55 17.59
C SER A 167 29.32 -9.32 17.09
N ASN A 168 29.10 -10.42 16.37
CA ASN A 168 30.13 -11.09 15.59
C ASN A 168 29.99 -10.62 14.14
N ASP A 169 30.68 -9.52 13.81
CA ASP A 169 30.94 -9.13 12.44
C ASP A 169 32.21 -9.85 11.93
N ILE A 170 32.05 -10.64 10.87
CA ILE A 170 33.14 -11.29 10.11
C ILE A 170 33.68 -10.27 9.09
N PRO A 171 35.00 -10.17 8.87
CA PRO A 171 35.62 -9.05 8.17
C PRO A 171 35.44 -9.12 6.66
N ILE A 172 34.86 -8.06 6.07
CA ILE A 172 34.76 -7.86 4.63
C ILE A 172 36.12 -7.38 4.09
N ALA A 173 36.67 -8.12 3.13
CA ALA A 173 37.87 -7.75 2.41
C ALA A 173 37.64 -6.44 1.62
N LYS A 174 38.40 -5.40 1.98
CA LYS A 174 38.51 -4.15 1.22
C LYS A 174 39.28 -4.38 -0.07
N ILE A 175 38.57 -4.57 -1.18
CA ILE A 175 39.03 -4.10 -2.50
C ILE A 175 37.79 -3.59 -3.25
N ALA A 176 37.60 -2.26 -3.24
CA ALA A 176 36.79 -1.57 -4.22
C ALA A 176 37.39 -0.18 -4.44
N GLU A 177 38.15 -0.09 -5.52
CA GLU A 177 38.54 1.15 -6.19
C GLU A 177 37.27 1.94 -6.55
N ARG A 178 37.27 3.25 -6.32
CA ARG A 178 36.12 4.13 -6.56
C ARG A 178 35.83 4.28 -8.06
N VAL A 179 34.91 3.46 -8.58
CA VAL A 179 34.17 3.78 -9.81
C VAL A 179 32.88 4.50 -9.41
N LYS A 180 32.72 5.73 -9.89
CA LYS A 180 31.57 6.62 -9.65
C LYS A 180 30.32 5.99 -10.28
N LEU A 181 29.50 5.31 -9.49
CA LEU A 181 28.24 4.73 -9.95
C LEU A 181 27.21 5.84 -10.18
N SER A 182 26.74 5.96 -11.42
CA SER A 182 25.60 6.77 -11.80
C SER A 182 24.32 6.22 -11.17
N LYS A 183 23.49 7.13 -10.68
CA LYS A 183 22.26 6.85 -9.93
C LYS A 183 21.19 6.33 -10.89
N THR A 184 20.97 5.02 -10.94
CA THR A 184 19.81 4.42 -11.62
C THR A 184 18.58 4.57 -10.71
N ARG A 185 17.68 5.48 -11.09
CA ARG A 185 16.34 5.64 -10.49
C ARG A 185 15.32 5.06 -11.46
N SER A 186 14.67 3.99 -11.02
CA SER A 186 13.32 3.51 -11.36
C SER A 186 12.65 4.09 -12.61
N GLU A 187 12.69 3.35 -13.71
CA GLU A 187 11.89 3.59 -14.92
C GLU A 187 10.47 3.03 -14.73
N SER A 188 9.50 3.90 -14.43
CA SER A 188 8.08 3.57 -14.57
C SER A 188 7.21 4.83 -14.72
N SER A 189 7.27 5.49 -15.87
CA SER A 189 6.25 6.42 -16.38
C SER A 189 6.58 6.81 -17.84
N SER A 190 5.73 6.45 -18.80
CA SER A 190 5.93 6.74 -20.24
C SER A 190 5.69 8.20 -20.65
N SER A 191 5.82 9.16 -19.72
CA SER A 191 5.82 10.60 -20.00
C SER A 191 7.23 11.20 -20.00
N ASP A 192 8.23 10.50 -19.46
CA ASP A 192 9.58 11.04 -19.29
C ASP A 192 10.53 10.47 -20.33
N ARG A 193 10.43 10.95 -21.56
CA ARG A 193 11.60 10.96 -22.44
C ARG A 193 12.58 11.95 -21.81
N PRO A 194 13.81 11.56 -21.41
CA PRO A 194 14.74 12.50 -20.81
C PRO A 194 15.04 13.57 -21.84
N VAL A 195 14.61 14.80 -21.56
CA VAL A 195 14.88 15.96 -22.43
C VAL A 195 16.39 16.12 -22.50
N LEU A 196 16.97 15.76 -23.64
CA LEU A 196 18.41 15.89 -23.87
C LEU A 196 18.77 17.39 -23.83
N GLY A 197 19.95 17.75 -23.34
CA GLY A 197 20.37 19.17 -23.23
C GLY A 197 20.28 19.95 -24.55
N SER A 198 20.32 19.25 -25.68
CA SER A 198 20.09 19.77 -27.04
C SER A 198 18.64 20.25 -27.27
N GLU A 199 17.63 19.59 -26.71
CA GLU A 199 16.21 19.96 -26.83
C GLU A 199 15.88 21.19 -25.97
N ILE A 200 16.49 21.30 -24.78
CA ILE A 200 16.38 22.48 -23.89
C ILE A 200 16.99 23.72 -24.58
N SER A 201 18.13 23.53 -25.25
CA SER A 201 18.82 24.60 -25.97
C SER A 201 18.05 25.08 -27.20
N SER A 202 17.22 24.23 -27.82
CA SER A 202 16.36 24.59 -28.97
C SER A 202 15.19 25.52 -28.61
N ILE A 203 14.80 25.55 -27.33
CA ILE A 203 13.76 26.42 -26.77
C ILE A 203 14.36 27.75 -26.25
N GLY A 204 15.67 27.94 -26.37
CA GLY A 204 16.37 29.17 -25.95
C GLY A 204 16.72 29.22 -24.45
N VAL A 205 16.64 28.08 -23.75
CA VAL A 205 17.04 27.96 -22.33
C VAL A 205 18.41 27.27 -22.28
N SER A 206 19.40 27.87 -21.62
CA SER A 206 20.72 27.22 -21.48
C SER A 206 20.63 26.02 -20.52
N SER A 207 21.39 24.94 -20.80
CA SER A 207 21.47 23.74 -19.93
C SER A 207 21.72 24.11 -18.47
N THR A 208 22.58 25.11 -18.25
CA THR A 208 22.90 25.63 -16.91
C THR A 208 21.70 26.22 -16.18
N VAL A 209 20.80 26.92 -16.88
CA VAL A 209 19.59 27.52 -16.27
C VAL A 209 18.57 26.43 -15.93
N ALA A 210 18.42 25.43 -16.79
CA ALA A 210 17.55 24.28 -16.52
C ALA A 210 18.06 23.43 -15.35
N GLU A 211 19.38 23.18 -15.29
CA GLU A 211 20.02 22.49 -14.16
C GLU A 211 19.88 23.29 -12.86
N HIS A 212 20.08 24.61 -12.88
CA HIS A 212 19.87 25.45 -11.70
C HIS A 212 18.42 25.48 -11.22
N LEU A 213 17.45 25.49 -12.14
CA LEU A 213 16.03 25.41 -11.80
C LEU A 213 15.68 24.03 -11.22
N ALA A 214 16.17 22.95 -11.83
CA ALA A 214 15.95 21.59 -11.34
C ALA A 214 16.55 21.40 -9.94
N HIS A 215 17.77 21.90 -9.69
CA HIS A 215 18.37 21.90 -8.37
C HIS A 215 17.55 22.73 -7.37
N SER A 216 17.11 23.94 -7.74
CA SER A 216 16.31 24.80 -6.85
C SER A 216 14.96 24.18 -6.48
N LEU A 217 14.33 23.43 -7.39
CA LEU A 217 13.08 22.70 -7.13
C LEU A 217 13.32 21.42 -6.32
N GLN A 218 14.45 20.75 -6.53
CA GLN A 218 14.85 19.54 -5.77
C GLN A 218 15.19 19.85 -4.31
N ASP A 219 15.69 21.07 -4.04
CA ASP A 219 16.04 21.54 -2.70
C ASP A 219 14.82 22.01 -1.89
N CYS A 220 13.64 22.10 -2.51
CA CYS A 220 12.40 22.43 -1.82
C CYS A 220 11.93 21.27 -0.95
N SER A 221 11.62 21.55 0.32
CA SER A 221 11.18 20.54 1.30
C SER A 221 9.66 20.34 1.32
N ASN A 222 8.92 21.31 0.81
CA ASN A 222 7.46 21.33 0.80
C ASN A 222 6.91 21.85 -0.55
N ILE A 223 5.72 21.40 -0.92
CA ILE A 223 5.01 21.81 -2.13
C ILE A 223 4.79 23.34 -2.20
N GLN A 224 4.63 24.01 -1.05
CA GLN A 224 4.53 25.47 -0.98
C GLN A 224 5.82 26.17 -1.39
N GLU A 225 6.99 25.60 -1.06
CA GLU A 225 8.30 26.15 -1.48
C GLU A 225 8.51 25.97 -2.98
N ILE A 226 8.06 24.84 -3.53
CA ILE A 226 8.05 24.54 -4.97
C ILE A 226 7.18 25.57 -5.72
N PHE A 227 5.97 25.84 -5.26
CA PHE A 227 5.13 26.87 -5.88
C PHE A 227 5.72 28.27 -5.74
N GLN A 228 6.31 28.60 -4.59
CA GLN A 228 6.94 29.90 -4.36
C GLN A 228 8.16 30.14 -5.27
N THR A 229 8.96 29.11 -5.53
CA THR A 229 10.06 29.15 -6.50
C THR A 229 9.53 29.29 -7.92
N LEU A 230 8.53 28.49 -8.33
CA LEU A 230 7.91 28.58 -9.65
C LEU A 230 7.30 29.97 -9.92
N TYR A 231 6.66 30.59 -8.93
CA TYR A 231 6.17 31.97 -9.04
C TYR A 231 7.30 32.99 -9.14
N SER A 232 8.40 32.79 -8.42
CA SER A 232 9.56 33.69 -8.47
C SER A 232 10.25 33.69 -9.84
N HIS A 233 10.11 32.58 -10.58
CA HIS A 233 10.62 32.38 -11.94
C HIS A 233 9.58 32.71 -13.04
N GLY A 234 8.41 33.26 -12.69
CA GLY A 234 7.43 33.78 -13.65
C GLY A 234 6.41 32.77 -14.16
N SER A 235 6.27 31.61 -13.52
CA SER A 235 5.22 30.65 -13.85
C SER A 235 3.85 31.14 -13.38
N ALA A 236 2.88 31.22 -14.30
CA ALA A 236 1.50 31.63 -14.02
C ALA A 236 0.62 30.40 -13.75
N ILE A 237 0.87 29.70 -12.66
CA ILE A 237 -0.01 28.60 -12.21
C ILE A 237 -1.23 29.23 -11.53
N SER A 238 -2.44 28.84 -11.95
CA SER A 238 -3.68 29.30 -11.31
C SER A 238 -3.80 28.74 -9.89
N GLU A 239 -4.33 29.53 -8.96
CA GLU A 239 -4.55 29.10 -7.57
C GLU A 239 -5.43 27.84 -7.46
N SER A 240 -6.40 27.65 -8.38
CA SER A 240 -7.22 26.43 -8.45
C SER A 240 -6.36 25.17 -8.65
N LYS A 241 -5.39 25.25 -9.56
CA LYS A 241 -4.51 24.12 -9.91
C LYS A 241 -3.50 23.83 -8.80
N ILE A 242 -3.12 24.85 -8.02
CA ILE A 242 -2.30 24.67 -6.81
C ILE A 242 -3.08 23.88 -5.76
N ARG A 243 -4.34 24.24 -5.50
CA ARG A 243 -5.18 23.49 -4.55
C ARG A 243 -5.42 22.05 -4.99
N GLU A 244 -5.61 21.80 -6.29
CA GLU A 244 -5.68 20.44 -6.85
C GLU A 244 -4.43 19.63 -6.53
N PHE A 245 -3.24 20.19 -6.77
CA PHE A 245 -1.98 19.51 -6.44
C PHE A 245 -1.80 19.30 -4.94
N GLU A 246 -2.17 20.25 -4.09
CA GLU A 246 -2.10 20.10 -2.63
C GLU A 246 -2.98 18.94 -2.14
N VAL A 247 -4.23 18.90 -2.59
CA VAL A 247 -5.20 17.84 -2.24
C VAL A 247 -4.72 16.47 -2.74
N GLU A 248 -4.26 16.38 -3.99
CA GLU A 248 -3.77 15.11 -4.54
C GLU A 248 -2.48 14.64 -3.86
N THR A 249 -1.61 15.58 -3.48
CA THR A 249 -0.38 15.25 -2.75
C THR A 249 -0.70 14.75 -1.34
N GLU A 250 -1.65 15.36 -0.64
CA GLU A 250 -2.11 14.92 0.68
C GLU A 250 -2.75 13.52 0.62
N ARG A 251 -3.56 13.27 -0.42
CA ARG A 251 -4.17 11.95 -0.70
C ARG A 251 -3.12 10.88 -0.93
N LEU A 252 -2.16 11.13 -1.83
CA LEU A 252 -1.05 10.22 -2.12
C LEU A 252 -0.14 10.01 -0.90
N ASN A 253 0.16 11.08 -0.15
CA ASN A 253 1.00 10.96 1.04
C ASN A 253 0.32 10.12 2.13
N SER A 254 -0.98 10.30 2.36
CA SER A 254 -1.74 9.49 3.31
C SER A 254 -1.78 8.02 2.89
N ARG A 255 -1.93 7.74 1.57
CA ARG A 255 -1.83 6.38 1.03
C ARG A 255 -0.44 5.77 1.25
N ILE A 256 0.62 6.55 1.06
CA ILE A 256 2.00 6.10 1.31
C ILE A 256 2.22 5.79 2.79
N GLU A 257 1.72 6.62 3.70
CA GLU A 257 1.81 6.41 5.15
C GLU A 257 1.05 5.14 5.57
N HIS A 258 -0.16 4.92 5.05
CA HIS A 258 -0.91 3.68 5.33
C HIS A 258 -0.18 2.43 4.80
N LEU A 259 0.32 2.46 3.56
CA LEU A 259 1.10 1.34 3.01
C LEU A 259 2.38 1.06 3.81
N LYS A 260 3.05 2.10 4.32
CA LYS A 260 4.21 1.95 5.22
C LYS A 260 3.82 1.25 6.52
N SER A 261 2.76 1.72 7.19
CA SER A 261 2.28 1.09 8.43
C SER A 261 1.84 -0.37 8.23
N GLN A 262 1.24 -0.69 7.08
CA GLN A 262 0.89 -2.07 6.73
C GLN A 262 2.15 -2.92 6.52
N ASN A 263 3.19 -2.38 5.88
CA ASN A 263 4.46 -3.08 5.71
C ASN A 263 5.17 -3.33 7.05
N ASP A 264 5.12 -2.35 7.96
CA ASP A 264 5.68 -2.47 9.31
C ASP A 264 4.96 -3.57 10.11
N LEU A 265 3.63 -3.61 10.08
CA LEU A 265 2.86 -4.69 10.72
C LEU A 265 3.18 -6.07 10.12
N LEU A 266 3.25 -6.17 8.79
CA LEU A 266 3.62 -7.43 8.12
C LEU A 266 5.04 -7.88 8.50
N THR A 267 5.96 -6.93 8.71
CA THR A 267 7.33 -7.22 9.12
C THR A 267 7.37 -7.75 10.55
N ILE A 268 6.66 -7.11 11.48
CA ILE A 268 6.60 -7.53 12.89
C ILE A 268 5.93 -8.91 13.01
N THR A 269 4.79 -9.12 12.35
CA THR A 269 4.09 -10.42 12.35
C THR A 269 4.93 -11.55 11.76
N LEU A 270 5.70 -11.28 10.70
CA LEU A 270 6.58 -12.27 10.10
C LEU A 270 7.75 -12.62 11.02
N GLU A 271 8.33 -11.65 11.72
CA GLU A 271 9.38 -11.90 12.71
C GLU A 271 8.86 -12.69 13.92
N GLU A 272 7.64 -12.40 14.38
CA GLU A 272 6.97 -13.19 15.43
C GLU A 272 6.72 -14.64 14.98
N CYS A 273 6.20 -14.84 13.77
CA CYS A 273 6.00 -16.17 13.20
C CYS A 273 7.32 -16.94 13.07
N LYS A 274 8.39 -16.28 12.62
CA LYS A 274 9.72 -16.85 12.52
C LYS A 274 10.26 -17.25 13.89
N SER A 275 10.17 -16.37 14.89
CA SER A 275 10.60 -16.66 16.25
C SER A 275 9.82 -17.84 16.85
N ASN A 276 8.52 -17.91 16.61
CA ASN A 276 7.69 -19.03 17.06
C ASN A 276 8.06 -20.34 16.34
N ALA A 277 8.33 -20.30 15.04
CA ALA A 277 8.78 -21.46 14.27
C ALA A 277 10.15 -21.97 14.75
N GLU A 278 11.10 -21.07 15.03
CA GLU A 278 12.42 -21.40 15.60
C GLU A 278 12.27 -22.06 16.99
N ARG A 279 11.38 -21.53 17.84
CA ARG A 279 11.06 -22.11 19.16
C ARG A 279 10.48 -23.52 19.02
N MET A 280 9.50 -23.72 18.13
CA MET A 280 8.91 -25.03 17.88
C MET A 280 9.94 -26.02 17.32
N SER A 281 10.80 -25.58 16.39
CA SER A 281 11.87 -26.40 15.83
C SER A 281 12.87 -26.86 16.91
N MET A 282 13.29 -25.94 17.79
CA MET A 282 14.14 -26.29 18.93
C MET A 282 13.45 -27.28 19.86
N LEU A 283 12.17 -27.07 20.14
CA LEU A 283 11.39 -27.96 21.01
C LEU A 283 11.28 -29.36 20.41
N VAL A 284 10.95 -29.48 19.12
CA VAL A 284 10.93 -30.75 18.39
C VAL A 284 12.31 -31.44 18.46
N GLY A 285 13.40 -30.69 18.26
CA GLY A 285 14.76 -31.24 18.42
C GLY A 285 15.04 -31.79 19.83
N LYS A 286 14.57 -31.11 20.89
CA LYS A 286 14.64 -31.63 22.27
C LYS A 286 13.84 -32.93 22.42
N TYR A 287 12.61 -32.99 21.88
CA TYR A 287 11.77 -34.20 21.93
C TYR A 287 12.39 -35.38 21.14
N GLU A 288 12.93 -35.13 19.95
CA GLU A 288 13.58 -36.16 19.12
C GLU A 288 14.85 -36.73 19.78
N SER A 289 15.67 -35.85 20.36
CA SER A 289 16.85 -36.25 21.14
C SER A 289 16.46 -37.14 22.32
N ASN A 290 15.46 -36.71 23.11
CA ASN A 290 14.96 -37.49 24.25
C ASN A 290 14.34 -38.83 23.82
N ALA A 291 13.60 -38.87 22.71
CA ALA A 291 13.05 -40.12 22.17
C ALA A 291 14.16 -41.11 21.78
N THR A 292 15.25 -40.60 21.21
CA THR A 292 16.43 -41.41 20.87
C THR A 292 17.15 -41.91 22.12
N ALA A 293 17.35 -41.05 23.12
CA ALA A 293 17.92 -41.44 24.41
C ALA A 293 17.07 -42.51 25.12
N LEU A 294 15.74 -42.35 25.14
CA LEU A 294 14.83 -43.34 25.70
C LEU A 294 14.90 -44.68 24.96
N ARG A 295 15.00 -44.66 23.63
CA ARG A 295 15.15 -45.88 22.82
C ARG A 295 16.45 -46.62 23.13
N LEU A 296 17.58 -45.90 23.26
CA LEU A 296 18.85 -46.49 23.66
C LEU A 296 18.80 -47.04 25.10
N ALA A 297 18.22 -46.29 26.03
CA ALA A 297 18.03 -46.75 27.41
C ALA A 297 17.15 -48.00 27.51
N LEU A 298 16.14 -48.12 26.65
CA LEU A 298 15.31 -49.31 26.53
C LEU A 298 16.12 -50.50 26.00
N GLN A 299 16.89 -50.31 24.93
CA GLN A 299 17.75 -51.36 24.36
C GLN A 299 18.78 -51.88 25.37
N TYR A 300 19.44 -51.00 26.14
CA TYR A 300 20.32 -51.42 27.22
C TYR A 300 19.57 -52.18 28.33
N SER A 301 18.31 -51.82 28.58
CA SER A 301 17.48 -52.54 29.56
C SER A 301 17.10 -53.93 29.06
N GLU A 302 16.76 -54.09 27.77
CA GLU A 302 16.47 -55.38 27.14
C GLU A 302 17.68 -56.31 27.17
N GLN A 303 18.86 -55.82 26.78
CA GLN A 303 20.11 -56.58 26.86
C GLN A 303 20.46 -56.97 28.30
N CYS A 304 20.16 -56.08 29.26
CA CYS A 304 20.39 -56.35 30.68
C CYS A 304 19.45 -57.45 31.19
N ILE A 305 18.19 -57.46 30.74
CA ILE A 305 17.23 -58.53 31.05
C ILE A 305 17.70 -59.86 30.47
N GLU A 306 18.10 -59.93 29.19
CA GLU A 306 18.62 -61.16 28.57
C GLU A 306 19.81 -61.75 29.36
N ALA A 307 20.75 -60.89 29.79
CA ALA A 307 21.89 -61.33 30.59
C ALA A 307 21.49 -61.81 32.01
N TYR A 308 20.52 -61.14 32.65
CA TYR A 308 19.98 -61.58 33.95
C TYR A 308 19.22 -62.91 33.84
N GLU A 309 18.46 -63.13 32.77
CA GLU A 309 17.74 -64.39 32.51
C GLU A 309 18.72 -65.56 32.37
N LEU A 310 19.84 -65.36 31.65
CA LEU A 310 20.87 -66.40 31.53
C LEU A 310 21.59 -66.68 32.85
N LEU A 311 21.88 -65.64 33.64
CA LEU A 311 22.48 -65.81 34.97
C LEU A 311 21.52 -66.57 35.92
N LEU A 312 20.22 -66.28 35.83
CA LEU A 312 19.19 -67.00 36.58
C LEU A 312 19.11 -68.47 36.13
N ALA A 313 19.06 -68.73 34.82
CA ALA A 313 19.02 -70.10 34.29
C ALA A 313 20.25 -70.93 34.70
N LEU A 314 21.43 -70.31 34.73
CA LEU A 314 22.66 -70.95 35.24
C LEU A 314 22.51 -71.31 36.73
N ALA A 315 22.06 -70.37 37.57
CA ALA A 315 21.87 -70.60 39.00
C ALA A 315 20.79 -71.67 39.30
N GLU A 316 19.65 -71.63 38.61
CA GLU A 316 18.58 -72.63 38.73
C GLU A 316 19.03 -74.03 38.29
N SER A 317 19.83 -74.09 37.21
CA SER A 317 20.40 -75.35 36.73
C SER A 317 21.46 -75.91 37.69
N GLU A 318 22.27 -75.06 38.32
CA GLU A 318 23.22 -75.44 39.36
C GLU A 318 22.50 -75.99 40.59
N GLN A 319 21.46 -75.31 41.06
CA GLN A 319 20.64 -75.81 42.17
C GLN A 319 20.00 -77.16 41.83
N SER A 320 19.45 -77.31 40.63
CA SER A 320 18.84 -78.56 40.16
C SER A 320 19.84 -79.71 40.10
N LEU A 321 21.08 -79.43 39.67
CA LEU A 321 22.17 -80.40 39.62
C LEU A 321 22.61 -80.82 41.03
N ILE A 322 22.77 -79.87 41.95
CA ILE A 322 23.10 -80.14 43.36
C ILE A 322 21.99 -80.98 44.02
N LEU A 323 20.72 -80.64 43.81
CA LEU A 323 19.58 -81.40 44.33
C LEU A 323 19.53 -82.83 43.76
N GLY A 324 19.77 -82.99 42.46
CA GLY A 324 19.89 -84.29 41.81
C GLY A 324 21.04 -85.13 42.38
N GLN A 325 22.18 -84.50 42.69
CA GLN A 325 23.34 -85.15 43.30
C GLN A 325 23.06 -85.60 44.74
N PHE A 326 22.43 -84.76 45.57
CA PHE A 326 22.03 -85.15 46.93
C PHE A 326 21.05 -86.32 46.92
N ARG A 327 20.08 -86.30 45.99
CA ARG A 327 19.12 -87.40 45.82
C ARG A 327 19.81 -88.69 45.36
N ALA A 328 20.77 -88.61 44.44
CA ALA A 328 21.57 -89.75 43.99
C ALA A 328 22.53 -90.30 45.06
N ALA A 329 22.98 -89.46 45.99
CA ALA A 329 23.76 -89.86 47.16
C ALA A 329 22.92 -90.50 48.27
N GLY A 330 21.62 -90.74 48.05
CA GLY A 330 20.70 -91.35 49.02
C GLY A 330 20.20 -90.41 50.12
N VAL A 331 20.52 -89.11 50.02
CA VAL A 331 20.05 -88.08 50.96
C VAL A 331 18.65 -87.64 50.53
N SER A 332 17.63 -88.39 50.94
CA SER A 332 16.22 -88.08 50.67
C SER A 332 15.55 -87.45 51.88
N SER A 333 14.63 -86.50 51.62
CA SER A 333 13.66 -86.07 52.62
C SER A 333 12.77 -87.27 52.98
N VAL A 334 12.49 -87.46 54.27
CA VAL A 334 11.70 -88.57 54.81
C VAL A 334 10.31 -88.57 54.14
N GLY A 335 10.09 -89.40 53.12
CA GLY A 335 8.75 -89.59 52.54
C GLY A 335 8.61 -90.12 51.10
N ASP A 336 9.60 -89.97 50.21
CA ASP A 336 9.40 -90.28 48.77
C ASP A 336 10.15 -91.56 48.32
N GLN A 337 9.43 -92.68 48.21
CA GLN A 337 9.92 -93.94 47.64
C GLN A 337 9.47 -94.07 46.17
N THR A 338 10.17 -93.45 45.24
CA THR A 338 9.99 -93.69 43.79
C THR A 338 11.33 -93.76 43.05
N GLY A 339 11.82 -94.99 42.82
CA GLY A 339 12.68 -95.46 41.73
C GLY A 339 14.01 -94.73 41.40
N ASP A 340 15.13 -95.45 41.49
CA ASP A 340 16.46 -94.99 41.03
C ASP A 340 16.49 -94.52 39.56
N GLU A 341 15.64 -95.09 38.68
CA GLU A 341 15.54 -94.65 37.28
C GLU A 341 15.04 -93.20 37.14
N ASN A 342 14.21 -92.72 38.07
CA ASN A 342 13.77 -91.32 38.09
C ASN A 342 14.91 -90.37 38.48
N VAL A 343 15.84 -90.82 39.34
CA VAL A 343 16.97 -90.01 39.80
C VAL A 343 18.02 -89.86 38.71
N THR A 344 18.37 -90.94 38.01
CA THR A 344 19.28 -90.87 36.86
C THR A 344 18.71 -90.00 35.74
N GLN A 345 17.40 -90.13 35.46
CA GLN A 345 16.75 -89.31 34.45
C GLN A 345 16.65 -87.82 34.87
N MET A 346 16.46 -87.53 36.15
CA MET A 346 16.48 -86.18 36.72
C MET A 346 17.87 -85.54 36.60
N LEU A 347 18.94 -86.27 36.97
CA LEU A 347 20.31 -85.80 36.83
C LEU A 347 20.68 -85.53 35.37
N LYS A 348 20.26 -86.41 34.45
CA LYS A 348 20.47 -86.21 33.01
C LYS A 348 19.78 -84.93 32.52
N ARG A 349 18.51 -84.71 32.90
CA ARG A 349 17.79 -83.47 32.57
C ARG A 349 18.47 -82.24 33.16
N ALA A 350 18.92 -82.28 34.42
CA ALA A 350 19.61 -81.16 35.05
C ALA A 350 20.94 -80.83 34.34
N HIS A 351 21.70 -81.84 33.92
CA HIS A 351 22.93 -81.66 33.15
C HIS A 351 22.67 -81.10 31.74
N ASP A 352 21.63 -81.59 31.06
CA ASP A 352 21.23 -81.09 29.74
C ASP A 352 20.77 -79.63 29.83
N CYS A 353 19.96 -79.28 30.83
CA CYS A 353 19.54 -77.90 31.12
C CYS A 353 20.73 -76.98 31.41
N ARG A 354 21.68 -77.42 32.25
CA ARG A 354 22.90 -76.67 32.54
C ARG A 354 23.72 -76.43 31.26
N LYS A 355 23.93 -77.47 30.46
CA LYS A 355 24.66 -77.36 29.19
C LYS A 355 23.99 -76.38 28.23
N THR A 356 22.65 -76.36 28.16
CA THR A 356 21.93 -75.38 27.34
C THR A 356 22.10 -73.93 27.83
N ALA A 357 22.05 -73.71 29.16
CA ALA A 357 22.26 -72.39 29.74
C ALA A 357 23.71 -71.90 29.54
N GLU A 358 24.69 -72.78 29.74
CA GLU A 358 26.12 -72.49 29.50
C GLU A 358 26.40 -72.16 28.04
N ASN A 359 25.82 -72.90 27.09
CA ASN A 359 25.97 -72.61 25.67
C ASN A 359 25.33 -71.27 25.28
N ALA A 360 24.17 -70.94 25.83
CA ALA A 360 23.51 -69.66 25.59
C ALA A 360 24.30 -68.48 26.19
N ALA A 361 24.85 -68.63 27.41
CA ALA A 361 25.72 -67.65 28.03
C ALA A 361 27.03 -67.44 27.24
N LYS A 362 27.67 -68.52 26.77
CA LYS A 362 28.84 -68.43 25.89
C LYS A 362 28.52 -67.73 24.56
N ALA A 363 27.36 -68.01 23.98
CA ALA A 363 26.92 -67.34 22.77
C ALA A 363 26.72 -65.82 22.99
N LEU A 364 26.16 -65.41 24.14
CA LEU A 364 26.03 -63.99 24.48
C LEU A 364 27.40 -63.33 24.70
N LEU A 365 28.32 -63.98 25.43
CA LEU A 365 29.69 -63.48 25.63
C LEU A 365 30.47 -63.40 24.32
N MET A 366 30.29 -64.34 23.39
CA MET A 366 30.90 -64.25 22.07
C MET A 366 30.36 -63.09 21.24
N LYS A 367 29.05 -62.78 21.36
CA LYS A 367 28.48 -61.56 20.74
C LYS A 367 29.10 -60.29 21.35
N LEU A 368 29.37 -60.27 22.66
CA LEU A 368 30.06 -59.18 23.33
C LEU A 368 31.49 -59.00 22.81
N ASP A 369 32.25 -60.09 22.73
CA ASP A 369 33.64 -60.08 22.25
C ASP A 369 33.72 -59.62 20.79
N GLY A 370 32.75 -60.03 19.96
CA GLY A 370 32.62 -59.55 18.58
C GLY A 370 32.23 -58.08 18.47
N SER A 371 31.39 -57.57 19.39
CA SER A 371 31.01 -56.16 19.44
C SER A 371 32.15 -55.25 19.93
N CYS A 372 33.06 -55.77 20.76
CA CYS A 372 34.21 -55.03 21.27
C CYS A 372 35.29 -54.75 20.19
N GLY A 373 35.29 -55.49 19.08
CA GLY A 373 36.22 -55.29 17.95
C GLY A 373 35.80 -54.21 16.94
N GLY A 374 34.57 -53.70 17.02
CA GLY A 374 34.00 -52.74 16.06
C GLY A 374 33.91 -51.28 16.54
N ALA A 375 34.37 -50.97 17.74
CA ALA A 375 34.09 -49.71 18.44
C ALA A 375 34.78 -48.43 17.88
N TYR A 376 35.34 -48.47 16.67
CA TYR A 376 35.92 -47.29 15.98
C TYR A 376 35.26 -46.94 14.64
N ALA A 377 34.03 -47.43 14.37
CA ALA A 377 33.21 -46.87 13.30
C ALA A 377 32.21 -45.86 13.86
N VAL A 378 32.40 -44.61 13.47
CA VAL A 378 31.57 -43.42 13.74
C VAL A 378 30.08 -43.74 13.79
N THR A 379 29.47 -43.44 14.94
CA THR A 379 28.03 -43.50 15.21
C THR A 379 27.27 -42.57 14.26
N GLY A 380 26.66 -43.13 13.22
CA GLY A 380 25.87 -42.36 12.27
C GLY A 380 25.14 -43.13 11.17
N CYS A 381 25.33 -44.46 11.03
CA CYS A 381 24.59 -45.24 10.05
C CYS A 381 23.67 -46.23 10.76
N SER A 382 22.36 -45.98 10.65
CA SER A 382 21.33 -47.00 10.86
C SER A 382 21.75 -48.25 10.10
N VAL A 383 21.93 -49.38 10.79
CA VAL A 383 22.06 -50.70 10.15
C VAL A 383 20.83 -50.87 9.26
N GLN A 384 21.03 -50.71 7.96
CA GLN A 384 19.97 -50.86 6.97
C GLN A 384 19.72 -52.37 6.83
N PRO A 385 18.45 -52.84 6.87
CA PRO A 385 18.09 -54.27 6.81
C PRO A 385 18.63 -55.05 5.60
N TRP A 386 19.18 -54.38 4.59
CA TRP A 386 19.67 -54.97 3.35
C TRP A 386 21.16 -55.34 3.39
N GLU A 387 21.94 -54.91 4.39
CA GLU A 387 23.36 -55.26 4.52
C GLU A 387 23.59 -56.74 4.90
N SER A 388 22.56 -57.44 5.38
CA SER A 388 22.61 -58.88 5.67
C SER A 388 22.55 -59.77 4.42
N LEU A 389 22.39 -59.21 3.21
CA LEU A 389 22.23 -59.99 1.97
C LEU A 389 23.50 -60.06 1.10
N SER A 390 24.60 -59.38 1.45
CA SER A 390 25.82 -59.39 0.64
C SER A 390 26.88 -60.41 1.09
N SER A 391 26.58 -61.28 2.05
CA SER A 391 27.52 -62.31 2.56
C SER A 391 27.29 -63.70 1.96
N ASN A 392 26.62 -63.81 0.81
CA ASN A 392 26.39 -65.09 0.14
C ASN A 392 27.23 -65.22 -1.14
N SER A 393 28.56 -65.22 -1.00
CA SER A 393 29.48 -65.64 -2.05
C SER A 393 30.43 -66.71 -1.49
N HIS A 394 30.16 -67.95 -1.86
CA HIS A 394 30.98 -69.11 -1.60
C HIS A 394 32.25 -69.09 -2.46
N THR A 395 33.42 -69.11 -1.81
CA THR A 395 34.57 -69.87 -2.31
C THR A 395 35.20 -70.60 -1.12
N SER A 396 34.85 -71.87 -0.99
CA SER A 396 35.46 -72.80 -0.05
C SER A 396 36.88 -73.11 -0.49
N THR A 397 37.86 -72.87 0.38
CA THR A 397 39.03 -73.74 0.59
C THR A 397 39.85 -73.17 1.75
N THR A 398 39.70 -73.76 2.94
CA THR A 398 40.81 -74.31 3.72
C THR A 398 40.21 -75.06 4.91
N SER A 399 40.53 -76.34 4.98
CA SER A 399 40.27 -77.19 6.13
C SER A 399 40.95 -76.59 7.35
N SER A 400 40.15 -76.08 8.28
CA SER A 400 40.56 -75.88 9.66
C SER A 400 39.64 -76.74 10.50
N THR A 401 40.23 -77.78 11.09
CA THR A 401 39.66 -78.46 12.24
C THR A 401 39.41 -77.42 13.32
N ALA A 402 38.21 -76.84 13.34
CA ALA A 402 37.67 -76.21 14.53
C ALA A 402 37.41 -77.35 15.52
N SER A 403 38.50 -77.77 16.18
CA SER A 403 38.43 -78.45 17.46
C SER A 403 37.42 -77.66 18.27
N SER A 404 36.28 -78.26 18.59
CA SER A 404 35.39 -77.74 19.61
C SER A 404 36.26 -77.53 20.84
N CYS A 405 36.62 -76.30 21.12
CA CYS A 405 36.96 -75.90 22.46
C CYS A 405 35.67 -76.13 23.25
N ASP A 406 35.50 -77.38 23.69
CA ASP A 406 34.62 -77.78 24.79
C ASP A 406 35.26 -77.21 26.06
N THR A 407 35.49 -75.89 26.06
CA THR A 407 35.92 -75.14 27.23
C THR A 407 34.70 -75.12 28.12
N GLU A 408 34.77 -75.84 29.23
CA GLU A 408 33.77 -75.82 30.30
C GLU A 408 33.45 -74.37 30.66
N PHE A 409 32.18 -74.06 30.93
CA PHE A 409 31.81 -72.71 31.37
C PHE A 409 32.45 -72.45 32.73
N THR A 410 33.34 -71.48 32.82
CA THR A 410 34.12 -71.26 34.03
C THR A 410 33.51 -70.19 34.93
N LYS A 411 33.97 -70.08 36.18
CA LYS A 411 33.55 -69.00 37.08
C LYS A 411 33.98 -67.63 36.56
N GLU A 412 35.04 -67.57 35.76
CA GLU A 412 35.48 -66.36 35.06
C GLU A 412 34.48 -65.94 33.97
N ASP A 413 33.83 -66.88 33.27
CA ASP A 413 32.76 -66.58 32.31
C ASP A 413 31.53 -66.00 33.01
N GLU A 414 31.16 -66.57 34.15
CA GLU A 414 30.08 -66.06 34.99
C GLU A 414 30.39 -64.66 35.52
N GLN A 415 31.64 -64.41 35.93
CA GLN A 415 32.09 -63.09 36.34
C GLN A 415 32.04 -62.09 35.19
N ARG A 416 32.47 -62.49 33.97
CA ARG A 416 32.36 -61.65 32.77
C ARG A 416 30.91 -61.29 32.44
N LEU A 417 29.97 -62.22 32.61
CA LEU A 417 28.53 -61.95 32.43
C LEU A 417 28.02 -60.93 33.46
N LYS A 418 28.45 -61.02 34.73
CA LYS A 418 28.14 -60.05 35.78
C LYS A 418 28.72 -58.66 35.50
N ASP A 419 29.95 -58.61 35.01
CA ASP A 419 30.62 -57.36 34.64
C ASP A 419 29.91 -56.71 33.45
N TYR A 420 29.46 -57.50 32.47
CA TYR A 420 28.66 -57.02 31.33
C TYR A 420 27.33 -56.41 31.77
N ILE A 421 26.61 -57.06 32.69
CA ILE A 421 25.39 -56.51 33.29
C ILE A 421 25.67 -55.16 33.96
N GLN A 422 26.77 -55.04 34.70
CA GLN A 422 27.14 -53.78 35.34
C GLN A 422 27.49 -52.70 34.32
N GLN A 423 28.17 -53.06 33.23
CA GLN A 423 28.44 -52.16 32.11
C GLN A 423 27.14 -51.64 31.47
N LEU A 424 26.19 -52.51 31.15
CA LEU A 424 24.90 -52.12 30.58
C LEU A 424 24.12 -51.17 31.49
N LYS A 425 24.18 -51.38 32.82
CA LYS A 425 23.56 -50.48 33.80
C LYS A 425 24.23 -49.11 33.83
N ASN A 426 25.56 -49.06 33.69
CA ASN A 426 26.31 -47.82 33.62
C ASN A 426 26.01 -47.07 32.30
N ASP A 427 25.98 -47.77 31.17
CA ASP A 427 25.68 -47.19 29.86
C ASP A 427 24.25 -46.63 29.81
N ARG A 428 23.28 -47.37 30.37
CA ARG A 428 21.90 -46.87 30.56
C ARG A 428 21.85 -45.62 31.43
N ALA A 429 22.62 -45.57 32.52
CA ALA A 429 22.69 -44.39 33.39
C ALA A 429 23.31 -43.19 32.66
N ALA A 430 24.35 -43.41 31.85
CA ALA A 430 24.97 -42.39 31.02
C ALA A 430 23.99 -41.82 29.99
N VAL A 431 23.19 -42.66 29.32
CA VAL A 431 22.13 -42.20 28.41
C VAL A 431 21.05 -41.41 29.13
N LYS A 432 20.67 -41.79 30.35
CA LYS A 432 19.69 -41.04 31.13
C LYS A 432 20.15 -39.61 31.46
N LEU A 433 21.47 -39.40 31.62
CA LEU A 433 22.05 -38.07 31.89
C LEU A 433 21.99 -37.12 30.68
N THR A 434 21.81 -37.64 29.46
CA THR A 434 21.71 -36.78 28.26
C THR A 434 20.28 -36.30 27.99
N MET A 435 19.29 -36.78 28.75
CA MET A 435 17.90 -36.38 28.60
C MET A 435 17.67 -34.95 29.08
N LEU A 436 16.99 -34.16 28.25
CA LEU A 436 16.67 -32.76 28.51
C LEU A 436 15.30 -32.62 29.16
N GLU A 437 15.11 -31.58 29.97
CA GLU A 437 13.78 -31.20 30.45
C GLU A 437 12.94 -30.64 29.29
N LEU A 438 11.70 -31.15 29.16
CA LEU A 438 10.81 -30.82 28.06
C LEU A 438 9.82 -29.74 28.51
N GLU A 439 9.72 -28.68 27.70
CA GLU A 439 8.70 -27.64 27.86
C GLU A 439 7.38 -28.08 27.22
N SER A 440 6.25 -27.73 27.84
CA SER A 440 4.92 -27.91 27.28
C SER A 440 4.68 -26.93 26.13
N ILE A 441 4.09 -27.41 25.03
CA ILE A 441 3.66 -26.58 23.88
C ILE A 441 2.50 -25.66 24.29
N HIS A 442 1.71 -26.06 25.28
CA HIS A 442 0.59 -25.28 25.80
C HIS A 442 1.13 -24.31 26.84
N ILE A 443 1.20 -23.03 26.47
CA ILE A 443 1.24 -21.94 27.43
C ILE A 443 -0.11 -21.96 28.13
N ASP A 444 -0.17 -22.54 29.33
CA ASP A 444 -1.34 -22.42 30.18
C ASP A 444 -1.50 -20.93 30.52
N PRO A 445 -2.63 -20.27 30.19
CA PRO A 445 -2.82 -18.83 30.44
C PRO A 445 -2.69 -18.43 31.92
N LEU A 446 -2.58 -19.40 32.83
CA LEU A 446 -2.47 -19.20 34.28
C LEU A 446 -1.07 -19.51 34.86
N SER A 447 -0.08 -19.87 34.03
CA SER A 447 1.30 -20.12 34.48
C SER A 447 2.05 -18.79 34.70
N TYR A 448 1.91 -18.21 35.89
CA TYR A 448 2.47 -16.92 36.29
C TYR A 448 4.00 -16.86 36.52
N ASP A 449 4.78 -17.89 36.16
CA ASP A 449 6.17 -18.00 36.63
C ASP A 449 7.25 -18.16 35.54
N VAL A 450 7.04 -17.59 34.35
CA VAL A 450 8.11 -17.40 33.38
C VAL A 450 8.17 -15.93 32.95
N LYS A 451 9.30 -15.29 33.27
CA LYS A 451 9.65 -13.90 32.90
C LYS A 451 9.19 -13.55 31.46
N PRO A 452 8.51 -12.40 31.26
CA PRO A 452 7.89 -12.07 29.99
C PRO A 452 8.93 -11.55 29.01
N ARG A 453 9.43 -12.41 28.12
CA ARG A 453 10.17 -11.97 26.94
C ARG A 453 9.24 -11.67 25.75
N GLY A 454 7.98 -12.11 25.83
CA GLY A 454 6.96 -11.93 24.78
C GLY A 454 6.08 -10.68 24.94
N ASP A 455 6.05 -10.04 26.11
CA ASP A 455 5.16 -8.89 26.33
C ASP A 455 5.58 -7.67 25.50
N SER A 456 6.89 -7.45 25.30
CA SER A 456 7.36 -6.35 24.43
C SER A 456 6.96 -6.57 22.97
N GLN A 457 7.14 -7.79 22.43
CA GLN A 457 6.77 -8.11 21.04
C GLN A 457 5.25 -8.03 20.83
N ARG A 458 4.47 -8.44 21.85
CA ARG A 458 3.01 -8.30 21.84
C ARG A 458 2.57 -6.84 21.85
N LEU A 459 3.18 -6.01 22.70
CA LEU A 459 2.92 -4.57 22.73
C LEU A 459 3.33 -3.88 21.42
N ASP A 460 4.44 -4.31 20.81
CA ASP A 460 4.90 -3.79 19.52
C ASP A 460 3.91 -4.14 18.40
N LEU A 461 3.35 -5.36 18.42
CA LEU A 461 2.32 -5.78 17.48
C LEU A 461 1.02 -4.97 17.68
N GLU A 462 0.55 -4.84 18.92
CA GLU A 462 -0.64 -4.06 19.26
C GLU A 462 -0.47 -2.58 18.83
N ASN A 463 0.71 -1.99 19.07
CA ASN A 463 1.04 -0.64 18.63
C ASN A 463 1.09 -0.52 17.10
N ALA A 464 1.63 -1.51 16.40
CA ALA A 464 1.65 -1.54 14.93
C ALA A 464 0.25 -1.65 14.32
N VAL A 465 -0.64 -2.44 14.93
CA VAL A 465 -2.06 -2.54 14.53
C VAL A 465 -2.76 -1.18 14.72
N LEU A 466 -2.61 -0.56 15.89
CA LEU A 466 -3.20 0.77 16.15
C LEU A 466 -2.68 1.82 15.17
N MET A 467 -1.38 1.80 14.86
CA MET A 467 -0.78 2.68 13.86
C MET A 467 -1.36 2.42 12.46
N GLN A 468 -1.57 1.16 12.07
CA GLN A 468 -2.19 0.82 10.80
C GLN A 468 -3.63 1.33 10.71
N GLU A 469 -4.44 1.11 11.75
CA GLU A 469 -5.83 1.59 11.81
C GLU A 469 -5.89 3.12 11.73
N LEU A 470 -5.00 3.81 12.44
CA LEU A 470 -4.90 5.27 12.41
C LEU A 470 -4.52 5.79 11.02
N MET A 471 -3.57 5.15 10.33
CA MET A 471 -3.19 5.54 8.98
C MET A 471 -4.24 5.19 7.93
N ALA A 472 -4.97 4.09 8.11
CA ALA A 472 -6.13 3.77 7.28
C ALA A 472 -7.22 4.86 7.40
N MET A 473 -7.54 5.28 8.63
CA MET A 473 -8.48 6.39 8.84
C MET A 473 -7.97 7.72 8.24
N LYS A 474 -6.66 8.00 8.31
CA LYS A 474 -6.08 9.18 7.65
C LYS A 474 -6.20 9.12 6.13
N GLU A 475 -5.97 7.94 5.54
CA GLU A 475 -6.16 7.73 4.10
C GLU A 475 -7.63 7.99 3.70
N GLU A 476 -8.58 7.40 4.42
CA GLU A 476 -10.01 7.62 4.17
C GLU A 476 -10.40 9.11 4.31
N MET A 477 -9.87 9.79 5.33
CA MET A 477 -10.09 11.23 5.52
C MET A 477 -9.53 12.07 4.35
N ALA A 478 -8.32 11.75 3.87
CA ALA A 478 -7.71 12.44 2.74
C ALA A 478 -8.44 12.15 1.42
N GLU A 479 -8.91 10.92 1.22
CA GLU A 479 -9.71 10.52 0.06
C GLU A 479 -11.07 11.25 0.05
N LEU A 480 -11.74 11.33 1.20
CA LEU A 480 -12.98 12.11 1.36
C LEU A 480 -12.74 13.60 1.12
N LYS A 481 -11.63 14.16 1.60
CA LYS A 481 -11.24 15.55 1.34
C LYS A 481 -11.04 15.82 -0.15
N ALA A 482 -10.43 14.88 -0.88
CA ALA A 482 -10.26 14.98 -2.33
C ALA A 482 -11.60 14.91 -3.08
N GLN A 483 -12.49 14.00 -2.69
CA GLN A 483 -13.84 13.91 -3.26
C GLN A 483 -14.66 15.17 -2.98
N LEU A 484 -14.60 15.72 -1.76
CA LEU A 484 -15.26 16.98 -1.41
C LEU A 484 -14.74 18.14 -2.27
N TYR A 485 -13.43 18.22 -2.49
CA TYR A 485 -12.85 19.25 -3.35
C TYR A 485 -13.38 19.17 -4.79
N LEU A 486 -13.46 17.96 -5.37
CA LEU A 486 -13.99 17.74 -6.71
C LEU A 486 -15.47 18.12 -6.80
N LEU A 487 -16.28 17.68 -5.85
CA LEU A 487 -17.71 18.02 -5.79
C LEU A 487 -17.94 19.53 -5.61
N GLU A 488 -17.13 20.21 -4.80
CA GLU A 488 -17.20 21.67 -4.65
C GLU A 488 -16.83 22.40 -5.95
N LYS A 489 -15.86 21.89 -6.70
CA LYS A 489 -15.46 22.44 -8.00
C LYS A 489 -16.58 22.28 -9.02
N GLU A 490 -17.19 21.10 -9.10
CA GLU A 490 -18.34 20.83 -9.98
C GLU A 490 -19.54 21.70 -9.61
N LYS A 491 -19.84 21.81 -8.31
CA LYS A 491 -20.91 22.68 -7.79
C LYS A 491 -20.71 24.12 -8.25
N LYS A 492 -19.53 24.69 -8.06
CA LYS A 492 -19.22 26.07 -8.48
C LYS A 492 -19.34 26.25 -10.00
N ALA A 493 -18.92 25.25 -10.77
CA ALA A 493 -19.07 25.28 -12.23
C ALA A 493 -20.54 25.27 -12.65
N LEU A 494 -21.38 24.48 -11.99
CA LEU A 494 -22.83 24.44 -12.22
C LEU A 494 -23.51 25.74 -11.78
N GLU A 495 -23.12 26.31 -10.63
CA GLU A 495 -23.61 27.61 -10.15
C GLU A 495 -23.33 28.73 -11.18
N LEU A 496 -22.14 28.75 -11.77
CA LEU A 496 -21.80 29.72 -12.83
C LEU A 496 -22.63 29.51 -14.11
N LYS A 497 -22.86 28.26 -14.51
CA LYS A 497 -23.74 27.93 -15.65
C LYS A 497 -25.18 28.37 -15.39
N LEU A 498 -25.69 28.13 -14.19
CA LEU A 498 -27.02 28.57 -13.78
C LEU A 498 -27.14 30.09 -13.82
N SER A 499 -26.19 30.81 -13.21
CA SER A 499 -26.17 32.28 -13.23
C SER A 499 -26.11 32.85 -14.66
N THR A 500 -25.38 32.20 -15.57
CA THR A 500 -25.34 32.60 -16.98
C THR A 500 -26.70 32.42 -17.66
N ARG A 501 -27.41 31.32 -17.37
CA ARG A 501 -28.77 31.07 -17.88
C ARG A 501 -29.79 32.05 -17.31
N GLU A 502 -29.71 32.36 -16.02
CA GLU A 502 -30.55 33.39 -15.37
C GLU A 502 -30.33 34.77 -16.00
N ALA A 503 -29.07 35.14 -16.30
CA ALA A 503 -28.78 36.40 -16.99
C ALA A 503 -29.31 36.42 -18.43
N GLN A 504 -29.24 35.29 -19.15
CA GLN A 504 -29.84 35.14 -20.49
C GLN A 504 -31.36 35.27 -20.43
N GLU A 505 -32.01 34.61 -19.48
CA GLU A 505 -33.46 34.72 -19.26
C GLU A 505 -33.86 36.18 -19.00
N GLN A 506 -33.14 36.88 -18.12
CA GLN A 506 -33.41 38.29 -17.83
C GLN A 506 -33.23 39.18 -19.07
N ALA A 507 -32.22 38.91 -19.91
CA ALA A 507 -32.04 39.63 -21.18
C ALA A 507 -33.20 39.39 -22.15
N TYR A 508 -33.68 38.14 -22.27
CA TYR A 508 -34.86 37.82 -23.09
C TYR A 508 -36.13 38.50 -22.55
N LEU A 509 -36.32 38.55 -21.23
CA LEU A 509 -37.47 39.24 -20.63
C LEU A 509 -37.48 40.73 -20.96
N VAL A 510 -36.33 41.41 -20.84
CA VAL A 510 -36.20 42.83 -21.22
C VAL A 510 -36.46 43.03 -22.72
N HIS A 511 -35.98 42.12 -23.57
CA HIS A 511 -36.22 42.18 -25.01
C HIS A 511 -37.71 42.02 -25.33
N ILE A 512 -38.40 41.08 -24.68
CA ILE A 512 -39.85 40.90 -24.81
C ILE A 512 -40.60 42.15 -24.35
N GLU A 513 -40.19 42.79 -23.26
CA GLU A 513 -40.81 44.01 -22.75
C GLU A 513 -40.62 45.20 -23.71
N HIS A 514 -39.45 45.31 -24.34
CA HIS A 514 -39.18 46.30 -25.37
C HIS A 514 -40.09 46.10 -26.60
N LEU A 515 -40.17 44.87 -27.12
CA LEU A 515 -41.05 44.56 -28.26
C LEU A 515 -42.53 44.82 -27.94
N LYS A 516 -42.97 44.50 -26.72
CA LYS A 516 -44.33 44.83 -26.25
C LYS A 516 -44.57 46.35 -26.26
N SER A 517 -43.60 47.13 -25.80
CA SER A 517 -43.68 48.59 -25.78
C SER A 517 -43.74 49.18 -27.19
N GLU A 518 -42.92 48.65 -28.12
CA GLU A 518 -42.91 49.07 -29.53
C GLU A 518 -44.23 48.75 -30.24
N VAL A 519 -44.81 47.57 -29.98
CA VAL A 519 -46.14 47.21 -30.50
C VAL A 519 -47.22 48.16 -29.97
N GLU A 520 -47.15 48.54 -28.70
CA GLU A 520 -48.12 49.47 -28.11
C GLU A 520 -47.96 50.89 -28.67
N GLU A 521 -46.72 51.35 -28.89
CA GLU A 521 -46.44 52.63 -29.56
C GLU A 521 -46.96 52.65 -31.00
N GLN A 522 -46.76 51.57 -31.76
CA GLN A 522 -47.32 51.44 -33.11
C GLN A 522 -48.85 51.48 -33.11
N LYS A 523 -49.52 50.88 -32.11
CA LYS A 523 -50.97 51.01 -31.95
C LYS A 523 -51.38 52.44 -31.63
N GLU A 524 -50.69 53.13 -30.73
CA GLU A 524 -50.95 54.54 -30.42
C GLU A 524 -50.76 55.44 -31.65
N GLN A 525 -49.70 55.22 -32.43
CA GLN A 525 -49.43 55.97 -33.66
C GLN A 525 -50.53 55.72 -34.71
N ARG A 526 -51.01 54.47 -34.86
CA ARG A 526 -52.20 54.16 -35.70
C ARG A 526 -53.45 54.87 -35.21
N MET A 527 -53.72 54.87 -33.90
CA MET A 527 -54.85 55.60 -33.31
C MET A 527 -54.73 57.12 -33.56
N ARG A 528 -53.54 57.71 -33.43
CA ARG A 528 -53.29 59.12 -33.75
C ARG A 528 -53.47 59.44 -35.25
N SER A 529 -53.08 58.53 -36.14
CA SER A 529 -53.27 58.65 -37.60
C SER A 529 -54.75 58.56 -38.01
N LEU A 530 -55.52 57.67 -37.37
CA LEU A 530 -56.97 57.57 -37.58
C LEU A 530 -57.71 58.82 -37.07
N ASN A 531 -57.25 59.42 -35.98
CA ASN A 531 -57.85 60.66 -35.44
C ASN A 531 -57.50 61.93 -36.24
N SER A 532 -56.45 61.91 -37.06
CA SER A 532 -56.05 63.05 -37.90
C SER A 532 -56.67 63.03 -39.30
N THR A 533 -57.33 61.94 -39.70
CA THR A 533 -58.08 61.82 -40.96
C THR A 533 -59.59 62.05 -40.81
N SER A 534 -60.09 62.28 -39.59
CA SER A 534 -61.52 62.45 -39.30
C SER A 534 -61.99 63.90 -39.04
N SER A 535 -61.19 64.93 -39.34
CA SER A 535 -61.51 66.35 -39.02
C SER A 535 -62.00 67.21 -40.20
N GLY A 536 -62.39 66.60 -41.33
CA GLY A 536 -62.87 67.34 -42.51
C GLY A 536 -64.37 67.19 -42.78
N SER A 537 -65.26 67.79 -41.96
CA SER A 537 -66.53 68.38 -42.44
C SER A 537 -67.45 68.93 -41.34
N LYS A 538 -67.82 70.20 -41.56
CA LYS A 538 -69.09 70.88 -41.27
C LYS A 538 -69.44 71.39 -39.86
N ASP A 539 -69.57 72.73 -39.87
CA ASP A 539 -70.63 73.57 -39.30
C ASP A 539 -70.61 73.82 -37.78
N LYS A 540 -70.11 75.00 -37.40
CA LYS A 540 -70.91 76.22 -37.08
C LYS A 540 -71.80 76.02 -35.85
N LEU A 541 -71.48 76.69 -34.74
CA LEU A 541 -72.11 77.95 -34.29
C LEU A 541 -71.88 78.18 -32.78
N GLY A 542 -71.25 79.31 -32.43
CA GLY A 542 -71.35 80.00 -31.11
C GLY A 542 -70.74 79.27 -29.90
N LYS A 543 -70.30 79.92 -28.82
CA LYS A 543 -70.22 81.31 -28.41
C LYS A 543 -69.47 81.31 -27.07
N GLU A 544 -68.48 82.19 -26.96
CA GLU A 544 -67.92 82.84 -25.74
C GLU A 544 -67.23 82.03 -24.60
N CYS A 545 -65.94 82.39 -24.45
CA CYS A 545 -65.10 82.63 -23.27
C CYS A 545 -65.62 82.46 -21.82
N SER A 546 -64.66 81.96 -21.00
CA SER A 546 -64.28 82.35 -19.62
C SER A 546 -65.33 82.25 -18.52
N ASP A 547 -65.04 82.11 -17.24
CA ASP A 547 -63.96 81.64 -16.37
C ASP A 547 -64.64 81.66 -14.97
N GLY A 548 -64.10 80.96 -13.98
CA GLY A 548 -64.82 80.46 -12.81
C GLY A 548 -65.63 81.46 -11.97
N THR A 549 -66.65 80.96 -11.27
CA THR A 549 -67.00 81.43 -9.92
C THR A 549 -67.79 80.37 -9.15
N ALA A 550 -67.44 80.21 -7.88
CA ALA A 550 -68.05 79.31 -6.92
C ALA A 550 -69.56 79.52 -6.77
N THR A 551 -70.31 78.41 -6.68
CA THR A 551 -71.72 78.41 -6.29
C THR A 551 -71.83 78.11 -4.78
N PRO A 552 -72.52 78.95 -3.98
CA PRO A 552 -72.74 78.71 -2.57
C PRO A 552 -73.91 77.74 -2.34
N LEU A 553 -73.71 76.82 -1.40
CA LEU A 553 -74.71 75.88 -0.85
C LEU A 553 -76.01 76.60 -0.47
N THR A 554 -77.14 76.15 -1.04
CA THR A 554 -78.47 76.58 -0.64
C THR A 554 -79.17 75.47 0.14
N LEU A 555 -79.56 75.82 1.36
CA LEU A 555 -80.24 75.07 2.40
C LEU A 555 -81.75 74.96 2.09
N ALA A 556 -82.19 73.97 1.29
CA ALA A 556 -83.62 73.67 1.13
C ALA A 556 -83.83 72.27 0.49
N GLU A 557 -84.03 71.24 1.32
CA GLU A 557 -84.85 70.05 1.03
C GLU A 557 -84.85 69.11 2.26
N LEU A 558 -85.62 69.49 3.29
CA LEU A 558 -86.01 68.59 4.37
C LEU A 558 -87.15 67.70 3.87
N ARG A 559 -86.81 66.50 3.38
CA ARG A 559 -87.73 65.36 3.26
C ARG A 559 -87.55 64.50 4.53
N PRO A 560 -88.62 63.99 5.19
CA PRO A 560 -88.44 63.08 6.31
C PRO A 560 -87.79 61.79 5.78
N TYR A 561 -86.49 61.62 6.01
CA TYR A 561 -85.76 60.40 5.69
C TYR A 561 -86.37 59.26 6.52
N ASN A 562 -86.72 58.15 5.86
CA ASN A 562 -87.07 56.93 6.58
C ASN A 562 -85.88 56.53 7.46
N GLU A 563 -86.06 56.41 8.78
CA GLU A 563 -84.98 56.01 9.70
C GLU A 563 -84.32 54.68 9.27
N SER A 564 -85.08 53.81 8.61
CA SER A 564 -84.58 52.55 8.06
C SER A 564 -83.60 52.72 6.88
N GLU A 565 -83.73 53.75 6.06
CA GLU A 565 -82.80 54.03 4.96
C GLU A 565 -81.52 54.69 5.47
N LEU A 566 -81.65 55.63 6.42
CA LEU A 566 -80.50 56.29 7.04
C LEU A 566 -79.62 55.30 7.83
N THR A 567 -80.24 54.36 8.55
CA THR A 567 -79.52 53.29 9.27
C THR A 567 -78.85 52.30 8.30
N ALA A 568 -79.50 51.97 7.18
CA ALA A 568 -78.89 51.15 6.12
C ALA A 568 -77.70 51.87 5.45
N GLU A 569 -77.78 53.17 5.19
CA GLU A 569 -76.67 53.96 4.65
C GLU A 569 -75.51 54.08 5.64
N LEU A 570 -75.78 54.32 6.93
CA LEU A 570 -74.77 54.39 7.98
C LEU A 570 -74.04 53.05 8.15
N THR A 571 -74.76 51.92 8.14
CA THR A 571 -74.15 50.59 8.21
C THR A 571 -73.33 50.25 6.96
N ASN A 572 -73.80 50.67 5.78
CA ASN A 572 -73.04 50.55 4.54
C ASN A 572 -71.79 51.45 4.54
N ALA A 573 -71.86 52.67 5.07
CA ALA A 573 -70.74 53.58 5.25
C ALA A 573 -69.69 52.99 6.22
N LEU A 574 -70.12 52.46 7.36
CA LEU A 574 -69.26 51.81 8.34
C LEU A 574 -68.57 50.56 7.75
N ARG A 575 -69.26 49.80 6.88
CA ARG A 575 -68.66 48.66 6.16
C ARG A 575 -67.60 49.11 5.16
N ARG A 576 -67.85 50.20 4.42
CA ARG A 576 -66.86 50.80 3.51
C ARG A 576 -65.65 51.33 4.27
N GLU A 577 -65.87 51.99 5.41
CA GLU A 577 -64.82 52.48 6.30
C GLU A 577 -63.94 51.33 6.82
N LYS A 578 -64.54 50.22 7.29
CA LYS A 578 -63.79 49.02 7.71
C LYS A 578 -62.94 48.43 6.59
N LYS A 579 -63.48 48.34 5.37
CA LYS A 579 -62.72 47.87 4.20
C LYS A 579 -61.58 48.82 3.84
N LEU A 580 -61.82 50.13 3.93
CA LEU A 580 -60.79 51.14 3.66
C LEU A 580 -59.67 51.07 4.71
N LYS A 581 -60.02 50.92 6.00
CA LYS A 581 -59.05 50.73 7.10
C LYS A 581 -58.20 49.46 6.89
N ALA A 582 -58.82 48.34 6.50
CA ALA A 582 -58.09 47.12 6.18
C ALA A 582 -57.12 47.33 5.00
N ARG A 583 -57.57 47.98 3.93
CA ARG A 583 -56.72 48.30 2.77
C ARG A 583 -55.57 49.25 3.11
N VAL A 584 -55.81 50.27 3.95
CA VAL A 584 -54.76 51.16 4.44
C VAL A 584 -53.74 50.38 5.27
N GLN A 585 -54.19 49.49 6.15
CA GLN A 585 -53.29 48.66 6.95
C GLN A 585 -52.42 47.74 6.07
N GLU A 586 -53.00 47.11 5.05
CA GLU A 586 -52.26 46.29 4.07
C GLU A 586 -51.23 47.11 3.30
N LEU A 587 -51.58 48.34 2.89
CA LEU A 587 -50.65 49.25 2.21
C LEU A 587 -49.52 49.69 3.13
N VAL A 588 -49.79 49.98 4.40
CA VAL A 588 -48.75 50.30 5.39
C VAL A 588 -47.81 49.11 5.58
N SER A 589 -48.33 47.89 5.77
CA SER A 589 -47.50 46.70 5.90
C SER A 589 -46.74 46.34 4.61
N ALA A 590 -47.28 46.66 3.43
CA ALA A 590 -46.55 46.52 2.17
C ALA A 590 -45.41 47.55 2.06
N LEU A 591 -45.66 48.81 2.44
CA LEU A 591 -44.63 49.86 2.48
C LEU A 591 -43.52 49.52 3.47
N GLU A 592 -43.85 49.06 4.69
CA GLU A 592 -42.84 48.64 5.67
C GLU A 592 -41.97 47.48 5.15
N ARG A 593 -42.57 46.50 4.48
CA ARG A 593 -41.82 45.40 3.84
C ARG A 593 -40.93 45.91 2.71
N LEU A 594 -41.43 46.81 1.87
CA LEU A 594 -40.67 47.42 0.79
C LEU A 594 -39.50 48.25 1.33
N THR A 595 -39.72 49.05 2.37
CA THR A 595 -38.69 49.86 3.04
C THR A 595 -37.60 48.96 3.62
N LYS A 596 -37.97 47.93 4.39
CA LYS A 596 -36.99 46.95 4.93
C LYS A 596 -36.22 46.24 3.81
N SER A 597 -36.90 45.83 2.74
CA SER A 597 -36.27 45.21 1.57
C SER A 597 -35.30 46.17 0.87
N SER A 598 -35.64 47.45 0.75
CA SER A 598 -34.76 48.49 0.19
C SER A 598 -33.55 48.76 1.09
N GLU A 599 -33.74 48.80 2.41
CA GLU A 599 -32.69 49.03 3.39
C GLU A 599 -31.67 47.88 3.39
N ILE A 600 -32.13 46.63 3.34
CA ILE A 600 -31.25 45.45 3.20
C ILE A 600 -30.45 45.52 1.89
N ARG A 601 -31.08 45.88 0.77
CA ARG A 601 -30.37 46.06 -0.51
C ARG A 601 -29.32 47.16 -0.43
N HIS A 602 -29.62 48.28 0.22
CA HIS A 602 -28.66 49.37 0.41
C HIS A 602 -27.49 48.95 1.31
N GLN A 603 -27.77 48.19 2.37
CA GLN A 603 -26.74 47.63 3.25
C GLN A 603 -25.81 46.67 2.50
N GLN A 604 -26.37 45.74 1.72
CA GLN A 604 -25.59 44.82 0.87
C GLN A 604 -24.76 45.57 -0.18
N SER A 605 -25.34 46.60 -0.81
CA SER A 605 -24.61 47.45 -1.76
C SER A 605 -23.45 48.19 -1.09
N ALA A 606 -23.61 48.65 0.16
CA ALA A 606 -22.54 49.32 0.90
C ALA A 606 -21.41 48.34 1.26
N GLU A 607 -21.75 47.11 1.63
CA GLU A 607 -20.79 46.03 1.88
C GLU A 607 -19.98 45.69 0.63
N PHE A 608 -20.63 45.52 -0.53
CA PHE A 608 -19.93 45.30 -1.80
C PHE A 608 -18.97 46.44 -2.17
N VAL A 609 -19.39 47.70 -1.94
CA VAL A 609 -18.52 48.86 -2.17
C VAL A 609 -17.32 48.85 -1.23
N ASN A 610 -17.50 48.44 0.03
CA ASN A 610 -16.41 48.35 1.00
C ASN A 610 -15.43 47.22 0.66
N ASP A 611 -15.92 46.07 0.21
CA ASP A 611 -15.09 44.96 -0.25
C ASP A 611 -14.30 45.33 -1.51
N LEU A 612 -14.94 46.04 -2.45
CA LEU A 612 -14.27 46.58 -3.63
C LEU A 612 -13.16 47.57 -3.25
N LYS A 613 -13.43 48.47 -2.29
CA LYS A 613 -12.42 49.41 -1.77
C LYS A 613 -11.24 48.66 -1.14
N ARG A 614 -11.51 47.60 -0.36
CA ARG A 614 -10.46 46.76 0.26
C ARG A 614 -9.63 46.04 -0.79
N ALA A 615 -10.27 45.43 -1.78
CA ALA A 615 -9.59 44.75 -2.89
C ALA A 615 -8.70 45.72 -3.69
N ASN A 616 -9.21 46.91 -4.00
CA ASN A 616 -8.43 47.96 -4.67
C ASN A 616 -7.25 48.44 -3.82
N SER A 617 -7.43 48.61 -2.51
CA SER A 617 -6.31 48.97 -1.61
C SER A 617 -5.21 47.90 -1.60
N ASN A 618 -5.60 46.62 -1.54
CA ASN A 618 -4.66 45.50 -1.61
C ASN A 618 -3.93 45.45 -2.96
N LEU A 619 -4.64 45.70 -4.06
CA LEU A 619 -4.05 45.73 -5.40
C LEU A 619 -3.03 46.87 -5.54
N VAL A 620 -3.34 48.07 -5.03
CA VAL A 620 -2.42 49.21 -5.02
C VAL A 620 -1.18 48.90 -4.19
N ALA A 621 -1.33 48.29 -3.02
CA ALA A 621 -0.20 47.89 -2.18
C ALA A 621 0.69 46.83 -2.85
N ALA A 622 0.07 45.84 -3.51
CA ALA A 622 0.79 44.82 -4.27
C ALA A 622 1.54 45.44 -5.47
N TYR A 623 0.91 46.37 -6.18
CA TYR A 623 1.51 47.10 -7.28
C TYR A 623 2.72 47.93 -6.83
N GLU A 624 2.60 48.71 -5.74
CA GLU A 624 3.72 49.49 -5.20
C GLU A 624 4.87 48.59 -4.72
N LYS A 625 4.56 47.44 -4.12
CA LYS A 625 5.57 46.44 -3.73
C LYS A 625 6.30 45.86 -4.95
N ALA A 626 5.55 45.52 -6.01
CA ALA A 626 6.12 45.02 -7.26
C ALA A 626 7.00 46.08 -7.94
N LYS A 627 6.50 47.32 -8.06
CA LYS A 627 7.23 48.47 -8.59
C LYS A 627 8.53 48.71 -7.84
N LYS A 628 8.51 48.71 -6.49
CA LYS A 628 9.73 48.84 -5.66
C LYS A 628 10.72 47.70 -5.89
N LYS A 629 10.24 46.45 -6.06
CA LYS A 629 11.09 45.29 -6.38
C LYS A 629 11.76 45.46 -7.74
N HIS A 630 11.01 45.88 -8.77
CA HIS A 630 11.56 46.13 -10.11
C HIS A 630 12.55 47.30 -10.11
N GLN A 631 12.24 48.40 -9.43
CA GLN A 631 13.13 49.54 -9.30
C GLN A 631 14.45 49.15 -8.60
N ASN A 632 14.39 48.31 -7.57
CA ASN A 632 15.60 47.80 -6.90
C ASN A 632 16.43 46.89 -7.81
N LYS A 633 15.79 46.05 -8.64
CA LYS A 633 16.49 45.23 -9.64
C LYS A 633 17.18 46.11 -10.69
N LEU A 634 16.50 47.15 -11.17
CA LEU A 634 17.04 48.11 -12.14
C LEU A 634 18.29 48.81 -11.56
N LYS A 635 18.20 49.34 -10.34
CA LYS A 635 19.35 49.96 -9.64
C LYS A 635 20.54 49.02 -9.49
N LYS A 636 20.28 47.72 -9.22
CA LYS A 636 21.36 46.71 -9.14
C LYS A 636 22.02 46.50 -10.51
N LEU A 637 21.24 46.38 -11.58
CA LEU A 637 21.78 46.24 -12.94
C LEU A 637 22.57 47.48 -13.36
N GLU A 638 22.07 48.68 -13.06
CA GLU A 638 22.79 49.94 -13.29
C GLU A 638 24.13 49.97 -12.54
N SER A 639 24.16 49.55 -11.27
CA SER A 639 25.40 49.48 -10.49
C SER A 639 26.41 48.47 -11.06
N GLN A 640 25.93 47.32 -11.57
CA GLN A 640 26.79 46.32 -12.21
C GLN A 640 27.35 46.83 -13.53
N MET A 641 26.53 47.53 -14.33
CA MET A 641 26.95 48.16 -15.57
C MET A 641 28.02 49.23 -15.32
N MET A 642 27.83 50.10 -14.32
CA MET A 642 28.83 51.10 -13.93
C MET A 642 30.16 50.45 -13.50
N ALA A 643 30.11 49.42 -12.65
CA ALA A 643 31.32 48.69 -12.25
C ALA A 643 32.00 47.98 -13.44
N MET A 644 31.24 47.51 -14.42
CA MET A 644 31.80 46.95 -15.66
C MET A 644 32.49 48.04 -16.48
N VAL A 645 31.87 49.21 -16.65
CA VAL A 645 32.47 50.35 -17.37
C VAL A 645 33.77 50.80 -16.71
N GLU A 646 33.80 50.97 -15.38
CA GLU A 646 35.02 51.34 -14.64
C GLU A 646 36.16 50.31 -14.83
N ARG A 647 35.85 49.02 -14.84
CA ARG A 647 36.84 47.96 -15.15
C ARG A 647 37.36 48.06 -16.58
N HIS A 648 36.51 48.33 -17.56
CA HIS A 648 36.96 48.52 -18.94
C HIS A 648 37.83 49.78 -19.07
N GLU A 649 37.45 50.88 -18.43
CA GLU A 649 38.25 52.11 -18.43
C GLU A 649 39.64 51.92 -17.81
N THR A 650 39.73 51.18 -16.69
CA THR A 650 41.02 50.83 -16.07
C THR A 650 41.89 49.95 -16.97
N GLN A 651 41.31 48.93 -17.62
CA GLN A 651 42.02 48.11 -18.60
C GLN A 651 42.53 48.93 -19.79
N VAL A 652 41.68 49.79 -20.36
CA VAL A 652 42.07 50.69 -21.46
C VAL A 652 43.20 51.62 -21.02
N ARG A 653 43.16 52.15 -19.78
CA ARG A 653 44.22 53.00 -19.24
C ARG A 653 45.55 52.24 -19.09
N MET A 654 45.51 51.00 -18.58
CA MET A 654 46.72 50.15 -18.47
C MET A 654 47.31 49.80 -19.84
N LEU A 655 46.46 49.46 -20.82
CA LEU A 655 46.90 49.17 -22.18
C LEU A 655 47.54 50.40 -22.83
N LYS A 656 46.94 51.58 -22.69
CA LYS A 656 47.53 52.85 -23.15
C LYS A 656 48.90 53.11 -22.52
N GLN A 657 49.05 52.87 -21.22
CA GLN A 657 50.34 53.02 -20.53
C GLN A 657 51.37 51.99 -21.03
N ARG A 658 50.97 50.75 -21.29
CA ARG A 658 51.87 49.71 -21.82
C ARG A 658 52.33 50.04 -23.24
N ILE A 659 51.43 50.54 -24.08
CA ILE A 659 51.78 51.02 -25.43
C ILE A 659 52.81 52.14 -25.35
N ALA A 660 52.59 53.15 -24.49
CA ALA A 660 53.53 54.26 -24.32
C ALA A 660 54.95 53.78 -23.88
N LEU A 661 55.02 52.81 -22.96
CA LEU A 661 56.31 52.21 -22.55
C LEU A 661 57.00 51.45 -23.68
N LEU A 662 56.24 50.71 -24.50
CA LEU A 662 56.79 50.00 -25.66
C LEU A 662 57.25 50.97 -26.76
N GLU A 663 56.53 52.08 -26.96
CA GLU A 663 56.96 53.15 -27.85
C GLU A 663 58.26 53.81 -27.36
N GLU A 664 58.41 54.03 -26.05
CA GLU A 664 59.65 54.55 -25.45
C GLU A 664 60.81 53.55 -25.61
N GLU A 665 60.58 52.25 -25.38
CA GLU A 665 61.58 51.19 -25.56
C GLU A 665 62.04 51.06 -27.02
N ASN A 666 61.10 51.13 -27.97
CA ASN A 666 61.39 51.05 -29.41
C ASN A 666 62.08 52.31 -29.96
N SER A 667 61.95 53.45 -29.28
CA SER A 667 62.63 54.70 -29.62
C SER A 667 64.10 54.76 -29.14
N ARG A 668 64.55 53.79 -28.32
CA ARG A 668 65.96 53.69 -27.92
C ARG A 668 66.79 53.05 -29.04
N PRO A 669 67.86 53.70 -29.53
CA PRO A 669 68.67 53.15 -30.62
C PRO A 669 69.33 51.82 -30.20
N HIS A 670 69.26 50.81 -31.07
CA HIS A 670 69.94 49.53 -30.91
C HIS A 670 71.45 49.76 -30.74
N THR A 671 71.99 49.51 -29.55
CA THR A 671 73.43 49.37 -29.36
C THR A 671 73.84 48.04 -29.99
N ASN A 672 74.37 48.11 -31.21
CA ASN A 672 75.05 46.99 -31.88
C ASN A 672 76.26 46.58 -31.05
N GLU A 673 76.13 45.53 -30.22
CA GLU A 673 77.29 44.78 -29.74
C GLU A 673 77.67 43.73 -30.79
N THR A 674 78.39 44.20 -31.81
CA THR A 674 79.32 43.36 -32.57
C THR A 674 80.71 43.71 -32.10
N SER A 675 81.25 42.96 -31.14
CA SER A 675 82.71 42.85 -30.94
C SER A 675 83.18 41.56 -31.58
N LEU A 676 83.69 41.70 -32.80
CA LEU A 676 85.08 41.40 -33.13
C LEU A 676 85.70 42.68 -33.66
#